data_AF-A0A9P8JMK2-F1
#
_entry.id   AF-A0A9P8JMK2-F1
#
_cell.length_a   1.000
_cell.length_b   1.000
_cell.length_c   1.000
_cell.angle_alpha   90.00
_cell.angle_beta   90.00
_cell.angle_gamma   90.00
#
_symmetry.space_group_name_H-M   'P 1'
#
loop_
_entity.id
_entity.type
_entity.pdbx_description
1 polymer ?
#
loop_
_entity_poly.entity_id
_entity_poly.type
_entity_poly.pdbx_seq_one_letter_code
_entity_poly.pdbx_strand_id
1 'polypeptide(L)'
;AFESGELSSGASSLFSAVDFSSTCFEDARGGVYELGSAASSSLLAKLPVHCPWTEVWRDDETTIVFGLTAGGTLYGYRKSSGDTEAQECLQIRNCTSFLTTPAHLIFTTTQHLLKFVHLHQGDLEIPQDEPEKDERCRSIERGAKLVAVMPTTFSLILQMPRGNLETIYPRALVLAGIRRSISAKDYKTAFFACRGQRVDMNILHDYAPQQFMANVLLFCKQLKKAEHIDLFLSQLRDDDVAETMYKETLNAPKLGLHGDSPNETQETRVEPQGSKINRVCDAFLDVLRNRTSTHLQNIITAHVCKSPPDLDAGLSLIAKLREEQPDLVERAVEHICFLADVNQLYDHALGLYDLDVALLIAQQSQKDPREYLPYVQGLGKMQPLRRQFTIDHDLKKHNKALGHLFTMDEFDELKTYMAKHELYSDAMHLYRYQARRLNEIMKLNADYLNSRNRYKEAGIAYEYLGEYSLAFEAYRSANEWRECLSSATLIPLPEDELVAVGEAFAEALTESKEHYDAATVHLDYLNDIEGAIKCLCKGYYYAEAIRVVGLKRRAELIAEVVDPGLVEGSATMTELLAEMKGQLNAQVPRLRELRQKKEEDPLAFFGGVPADGPDIPDNISLAPTEATTSAGTFMTRYTNRSTGTLASNATRKTSKNRRREERKRARGKKGSVYEEEYIVNSIGRLIERSNSVSEEVTRLVEGLMRRAMRERAVAVENAMAEVVELCKTCIPEVFQVKPTQAPNAESGEVNGEDEAGRPTAGGQAVFFDAMEANQTKREPPVVKAFSRLSLLG
;
A
#
# COMPACT_ATOMS: atom_id res chain seq x y z
N ALA A 1 62.13 11.74 -42.58
CA ALA A 1 61.33 10.66 -41.94
C ALA A 1 61.34 9.35 -42.75
N PHE A 2 61.38 9.36 -44.08
CA PHE A 2 61.51 8.12 -44.88
C PHE A 2 62.92 7.48 -44.87
N GLU A 3 63.97 8.22 -44.46
CA GLU A 3 65.36 7.75 -44.51
C GLU A 3 65.92 7.20 -43.18
N SER A 4 65.17 7.28 -42.06
CA SER A 4 65.69 6.90 -40.72
C SER A 4 65.44 5.44 -40.31
N GLY A 5 64.84 4.59 -41.15
CA GLY A 5 64.73 3.15 -40.89
C GLY A 5 63.87 2.71 -39.68
N GLU A 6 63.38 3.64 -38.86
CA GLU A 6 62.54 3.35 -37.69
C GLU A 6 61.05 3.09 -38.05
N LEU A 7 60.62 3.38 -39.28
CA LEU A 7 59.31 3.00 -39.84
C LEU A 7 59.34 1.62 -40.55
N SER A 8 60.18 0.69 -40.09
CA SER A 8 60.27 -0.66 -40.66
C SER A 8 59.01 -1.52 -40.42
N SER A 9 58.11 -1.10 -39.52
CA SER A 9 56.72 -1.57 -39.48
C SER A 9 55.86 -0.63 -40.33
N GLY A 10 55.66 -0.98 -41.60
CA GLY A 10 54.88 -0.17 -42.54
C GLY A 10 53.50 0.19 -41.98
N ALA A 11 53.14 1.48 -42.09
CA ALA A 11 51.82 1.98 -41.74
C ALA A 11 50.78 1.45 -42.74
N SER A 12 49.72 0.83 -42.23
CA SER A 12 48.63 0.28 -43.01
C SER A 12 47.44 1.23 -43.10
N SER A 13 47.18 2.01 -42.05
CA SER A 13 46.12 3.03 -42.00
C SER A 13 46.60 4.27 -41.24
N LEU A 14 46.15 5.46 -41.66
CA LEU A 14 46.44 6.75 -41.03
C LEU A 14 45.12 7.46 -40.71
N PHE A 15 44.95 7.93 -39.49
CA PHE A 15 43.74 8.57 -39.01
C PHE A 15 44.04 9.61 -37.92
N SER A 16 43.05 10.42 -37.53
CA SER A 16 43.18 11.37 -36.42
C SER A 16 42.52 10.81 -35.16
N ALA A 17 43.02 11.18 -33.98
CA ALA A 17 42.28 10.98 -32.73
C ALA A 17 40.93 11.73 -32.79
N VAL A 18 39.95 11.29 -31.99
CA VAL A 18 38.55 11.75 -32.04
C VAL A 18 38.41 13.25 -31.72
N ASP A 19 39.32 13.77 -30.90
CA ASP A 19 39.45 15.18 -30.53
C ASP A 19 40.28 16.00 -31.54
N PHE A 20 40.77 15.36 -32.61
CA PHE A 20 41.69 15.92 -33.60
C PHE A 20 43.01 16.48 -33.02
N SER A 21 43.39 16.06 -31.81
CA SER A 21 44.61 16.56 -31.16
C SER A 21 45.88 15.95 -31.73
N SER A 22 45.80 14.74 -32.28
CA SER A 22 46.95 14.00 -32.80
C SER A 22 46.63 13.19 -34.05
N THR A 23 47.68 12.86 -34.80
CA THR A 23 47.63 11.90 -35.91
C THR A 23 48.13 10.54 -35.43
N CYS A 24 47.38 9.50 -35.74
CA CYS A 24 47.68 8.13 -35.36
C CYS A 24 47.78 7.23 -36.61
N PHE A 25 48.56 6.16 -36.53
CA PHE A 25 48.61 5.13 -37.56
C PHE A 25 48.58 3.73 -36.95
N GLU A 26 48.07 2.78 -37.72
CA GLU A 26 48.13 1.35 -37.40
C GLU A 26 49.20 0.68 -38.27
N ASP A 27 49.96 -0.26 -37.70
CA ASP A 27 50.87 -1.12 -38.45
C ASP A 27 50.18 -2.43 -38.90
N ALA A 28 50.80 -3.15 -39.85
CA ALA A 28 50.24 -4.42 -40.35
C ALA A 28 50.11 -5.53 -39.28
N ARG A 29 50.67 -5.34 -38.07
CA ARG A 29 50.60 -6.28 -36.94
C ARG A 29 49.60 -5.83 -35.87
N GLY A 30 48.79 -4.81 -36.13
CA GLY A 30 47.78 -4.28 -35.20
C GLY A 30 48.33 -3.32 -34.15
N GLY A 31 49.59 -2.90 -34.24
CA GLY A 31 50.15 -1.86 -33.37
C GLY A 31 49.61 -0.49 -33.74
N VAL A 32 48.96 0.21 -32.80
CA VAL A 32 48.44 1.57 -33.00
C VAL A 32 49.38 2.56 -32.34
N TYR A 33 49.90 3.49 -33.13
CA TYR A 33 50.90 4.48 -32.72
C TYR A 33 50.39 5.90 -32.91
N GLU A 34 50.83 6.78 -32.02
CA GLU A 34 50.66 8.22 -32.15
C GLU A 34 51.93 8.87 -32.72
N LEU A 35 51.76 9.76 -33.70
CA LEU A 35 52.84 10.54 -34.31
C LEU A 35 53.08 11.84 -33.54
N GLY A 36 54.28 11.98 -32.97
CA GLY A 36 54.73 13.21 -32.33
C GLY A 36 55.33 14.23 -33.31
N SER A 37 55.51 15.46 -32.82
CA SER A 37 56.02 16.62 -33.60
C SER A 37 57.43 16.47 -34.20
N ALA A 38 58.17 15.41 -33.85
CA ALA A 38 59.54 15.16 -34.30
C ALA A 38 59.72 13.83 -35.06
N ALA A 39 58.64 13.29 -35.65
CA ALA A 39 58.61 11.95 -36.27
C ALA A 39 58.92 10.78 -35.31
N SER A 40 58.87 11.03 -34.00
CA SER A 40 58.84 9.99 -32.97
C SER A 40 57.44 9.38 -32.90
N SER A 41 57.34 8.05 -32.92
CA SER A 41 56.08 7.34 -32.69
C SER A 41 56.01 6.78 -31.27
N SER A 42 54.84 6.86 -30.64
CA SER A 42 54.58 6.23 -29.35
C SER A 42 53.48 5.19 -29.47
N LEU A 43 53.70 3.99 -28.90
CA LEU A 43 52.71 2.91 -28.94
C LEU A 43 51.57 3.21 -27.96
N LEU A 44 50.35 3.32 -28.49
CA LEU A 44 49.14 3.51 -27.72
C LEU A 44 48.56 2.16 -27.27
N ALA A 45 48.37 1.24 -28.21
CA ALA A 45 47.84 -0.10 -27.93
C ALA A 45 48.27 -1.10 -29.02
N LYS A 46 48.23 -2.39 -28.70
CA LYS A 46 48.42 -3.47 -29.67
C LYS A 46 47.14 -4.28 -29.81
N LEU A 47 46.44 -4.10 -30.94
CA LEU A 47 45.24 -4.85 -31.27
C LEU A 47 45.61 -6.30 -31.66
N PRO A 48 44.70 -7.27 -31.46
CA PRO A 48 44.98 -8.69 -31.75
C PRO A 48 45.28 -8.96 -33.23
N VAL A 49 44.67 -8.18 -34.11
CA VAL A 49 44.80 -8.27 -35.57
C VAL A 49 44.68 -6.87 -36.16
N HIS A 50 45.11 -6.71 -37.42
CA HIS A 50 44.88 -5.48 -38.17
C HIS A 50 43.39 -5.18 -38.35
N CYS A 51 42.96 -3.97 -37.99
CA CYS A 51 41.58 -3.50 -38.04
C CYS A 51 41.37 -2.50 -39.20
N PRO A 52 40.42 -2.74 -40.12
CA PRO A 52 40.12 -1.77 -41.18
C PRO A 52 39.56 -0.43 -40.68
N TRP A 53 38.95 -0.39 -39.50
CA TRP A 53 38.43 0.82 -38.87
C TRP A 53 38.95 0.93 -37.45
N THR A 54 39.67 2.01 -37.18
CA THR A 54 40.32 2.26 -35.89
C THR A 54 40.07 3.71 -35.47
N GLU A 55 39.66 3.93 -34.21
CA GLU A 55 39.48 5.26 -33.62
C GLU A 55 40.18 5.32 -32.25
N VAL A 56 40.69 6.49 -31.89
CA VAL A 56 41.36 6.73 -30.61
C VAL A 56 40.58 7.78 -29.84
N TRP A 57 39.98 7.36 -28.73
CA TRP A 57 39.30 8.22 -27.78
C TRP A 57 40.24 8.56 -26.61
N ARG A 58 40.17 9.80 -26.12
CA ARG A 58 40.97 10.28 -25.00
C ARG A 58 40.14 11.11 -24.03
N ASP A 59 40.52 10.98 -22.77
CA ASP A 59 40.16 11.84 -21.65
C ASP A 59 41.45 12.27 -20.93
N ASP A 60 41.37 13.19 -19.96
CA ASP A 60 42.54 13.83 -19.33
C ASP A 60 43.61 12.83 -18.82
N GLU A 61 43.18 11.64 -18.36
CA GLU A 61 44.06 10.63 -17.78
C GLU A 61 44.05 9.27 -18.50
N THR A 62 43.16 9.06 -19.47
CA THR A 62 42.92 7.74 -20.09
C THR A 62 42.82 7.82 -21.61
N THR A 63 43.52 6.93 -22.31
CA THR A 63 43.36 6.72 -23.76
C THR A 63 42.73 5.36 -24.04
N ILE A 64 41.74 5.29 -24.92
CA ILE A 64 41.12 4.04 -25.36
C ILE A 64 41.20 3.93 -26.89
N VAL A 65 41.76 2.83 -27.37
CA VAL A 65 41.87 2.51 -28.80
C VAL A 65 40.80 1.50 -29.17
N PHE A 66 39.93 1.87 -30.11
CA PHE A 66 38.88 1.01 -30.64
C PHE A 66 39.25 0.52 -32.04
N GLY A 67 39.15 -0.79 -32.28
CA GLY A 67 39.44 -1.40 -33.58
C GLY A 67 38.37 -2.40 -33.99
N LEU A 68 37.72 -2.18 -35.12
CA LEU A 68 36.75 -3.11 -35.71
C LEU A 68 37.44 -3.98 -36.77
N THR A 69 37.42 -5.28 -36.56
CA THR A 69 37.93 -6.27 -37.50
C THR A 69 36.97 -6.48 -38.69
N ALA A 70 37.49 -6.95 -39.83
CA ALA A 70 36.68 -7.33 -40.98
C ALA A 70 35.66 -8.46 -40.67
N GLY A 71 35.95 -9.29 -39.65
CA GLY A 71 35.06 -10.34 -39.15
C GLY A 71 33.94 -9.86 -38.24
N GLY A 72 33.84 -8.55 -37.95
CA GLY A 72 32.76 -7.98 -37.13
C GLY A 72 33.01 -8.00 -35.62
N THR A 73 34.25 -8.24 -35.19
CA THR A 73 34.64 -8.09 -33.78
C THR A 73 35.25 -6.72 -33.53
N LEU A 74 34.66 -5.93 -32.63
CA LEU A 74 35.16 -4.65 -32.14
C LEU A 74 35.92 -4.88 -30.83
N TYR A 75 37.18 -4.46 -30.79
CA TYR A 75 38.05 -4.47 -29.62
C TYR A 75 38.23 -3.06 -29.06
N GLY A 76 38.33 -2.93 -27.74
CA GLY A 76 38.74 -1.71 -27.05
C GLY A 76 39.92 -2.00 -26.12
N TYR A 77 41.00 -1.23 -26.26
CA TYR A 77 42.19 -1.33 -25.43
C TYR A 77 42.44 -0.01 -24.70
N ARG A 78 42.48 -0.04 -23.37
CA ARG A 78 42.69 1.11 -22.49
C ARG A 78 44.13 1.23 -22.05
N LYS A 79 44.65 2.46 -22.03
CA LYS A 79 45.93 2.83 -21.41
C LYS A 79 45.72 4.03 -20.48
N SER A 80 45.94 3.85 -19.19
CA SER A 80 45.82 4.91 -18.19
C SER A 80 47.17 5.62 -17.99
N SER A 81 47.14 6.83 -17.45
CA SER A 81 48.35 7.61 -17.11
C SER A 81 49.16 6.90 -16.00
N GLY A 82 50.10 6.05 -16.41
CA GLY A 82 50.94 5.24 -15.51
C GLY A 82 51.14 3.80 -15.98
N ASP A 83 50.28 3.32 -16.88
CA ASP A 83 50.38 1.96 -17.42
C ASP A 83 51.42 1.90 -18.55
N THR A 84 52.36 0.96 -18.45
CA THR A 84 53.34 0.68 -19.51
C THR A 84 52.71 0.03 -20.75
N GLU A 85 51.64 -0.76 -20.57
CA GLU A 85 50.95 -1.48 -21.64
C GLU A 85 49.44 -1.26 -21.58
N ALA A 86 48.79 -1.24 -22.74
CA ALA A 86 47.34 -1.13 -22.83
C ALA A 86 46.67 -2.48 -22.55
N GLN A 87 45.57 -2.48 -21.80
CA GLN A 87 44.79 -3.67 -21.45
C GLN A 87 43.47 -3.69 -22.21
N GLU A 88 42.96 -4.89 -22.53
CA GLU A 88 41.65 -5.05 -23.16
C GLU A 88 40.53 -4.65 -22.19
N CYS A 89 39.73 -3.67 -22.57
CA CYS A 89 38.61 -3.16 -21.77
C CYS A 89 37.23 -3.44 -22.40
N LEU A 90 37.19 -3.91 -23.66
CA LEU A 90 35.94 -4.14 -24.38
C LEU A 90 36.14 -5.17 -25.52
N GLN A 91 35.21 -6.12 -25.65
CA GLN A 91 35.12 -7.02 -26.80
C GLN A 91 33.66 -7.22 -27.24
N ILE A 92 33.35 -6.91 -28.50
CA ILE A 92 32.00 -7.07 -29.08
C ILE A 92 32.09 -7.85 -30.40
N ARG A 93 31.59 -9.09 -30.43
CA ARG A 93 31.77 -10.03 -31.57
C ARG A 93 30.82 -9.84 -32.75
N ASN A 94 29.79 -9.02 -32.62
CA ASN A 94 28.71 -8.87 -33.59
C ASN A 94 28.55 -7.43 -34.10
N CYS A 95 29.62 -6.62 -34.05
CA CYS A 95 29.62 -5.23 -34.48
C CYS A 95 29.68 -5.11 -36.01
N THR A 96 28.82 -4.29 -36.60
CA THR A 96 28.75 -4.05 -38.05
C THR A 96 29.30 -2.68 -38.46
N SER A 97 29.18 -1.69 -37.59
CA SER A 97 29.79 -0.36 -37.72
C SER A 97 29.85 0.29 -36.34
N PHE A 98 30.81 1.20 -36.12
CA PHE A 98 30.89 1.98 -34.88
C PHE A 98 31.30 3.42 -35.17
N LEU A 99 30.98 4.31 -34.24
CA LEU A 99 31.44 5.70 -34.15
C LEU A 99 31.66 6.04 -32.68
N THR A 100 32.63 6.89 -32.40
CA THR A 100 32.81 7.44 -31.06
C THR A 100 32.42 8.91 -30.98
N THR A 101 32.06 9.33 -29.77
CA THR A 101 31.83 10.72 -29.37
C THR A 101 32.60 10.96 -28.09
N PRO A 102 32.74 12.20 -27.60
CA PRO A 102 33.39 12.45 -26.32
C PRO A 102 32.79 11.66 -25.15
N ALA A 103 31.48 11.34 -25.17
CA ALA A 103 30.78 10.70 -24.07
C ALA A 103 30.32 9.25 -24.34
N HIS A 104 30.30 8.80 -25.60
CA HIS A 104 29.73 7.49 -25.96
C HIS A 104 30.50 6.81 -27.09
N LEU A 105 30.64 5.50 -26.97
CA LEU A 105 30.87 4.58 -28.09
C LEU A 105 29.51 4.12 -28.60
N ILE A 106 29.27 4.31 -29.90
CA ILE A 106 28.02 4.00 -30.57
C ILE A 106 28.31 2.91 -31.59
N PHE A 107 27.58 1.81 -31.54
CA PHE A 107 27.80 0.73 -32.49
C PHE A 107 26.50 0.05 -32.92
N THR A 108 26.54 -0.57 -34.08
CA THR A 108 25.44 -1.36 -34.63
C THR A 108 25.77 -2.84 -34.61
N THR A 109 24.78 -3.70 -34.42
CA THR A 109 24.98 -5.15 -34.37
C THR A 109 24.42 -5.88 -35.58
N THR A 110 24.87 -7.11 -35.81
CA THR A 110 24.29 -8.03 -36.81
C THR A 110 22.83 -8.38 -36.52
N GLN A 111 22.38 -8.21 -35.27
CA GLN A 111 20.99 -8.39 -34.83
C GLN A 111 20.11 -7.14 -35.04
N HIS A 112 20.60 -6.13 -35.77
CA HIS A 112 19.85 -4.92 -36.12
C HIS A 112 19.52 -4.06 -34.89
N LEU A 113 20.49 -3.98 -33.97
CA LEU A 113 20.43 -3.11 -32.81
C LEU A 113 21.47 -2.01 -32.93
N LEU A 114 21.13 -0.84 -32.40
CA LEU A 114 22.00 0.29 -32.14
C LEU A 114 22.23 0.36 -30.63
N LYS A 115 23.49 0.43 -30.22
CA LYS A 115 23.88 0.44 -28.80
C LYS A 115 24.77 1.62 -28.46
N PHE A 116 24.61 2.12 -27.23
CA PHE A 116 25.37 3.21 -26.64
C PHE A 116 26.12 2.71 -25.41
N VAL A 117 27.44 2.81 -25.42
CA VAL A 117 28.30 2.54 -24.26
C VAL A 117 28.84 3.87 -23.79
N HIS A 118 28.66 4.18 -22.50
CA HIS A 118 29.20 5.39 -21.92
C HIS A 118 30.72 5.31 -21.84
N LEU A 119 31.41 6.34 -22.32
CA LEU A 119 32.85 6.44 -22.24
C LEU A 119 33.24 7.23 -20.99
N HIS A 120 34.01 6.58 -20.12
CA HIS A 120 34.56 7.15 -18.89
C HIS A 120 35.80 6.36 -18.45
N GLN A 121 36.43 6.80 -17.37
CA GLN A 121 37.67 6.22 -16.84
C GLN A 121 37.47 4.81 -16.24
N GLY A 122 36.33 4.56 -15.57
CA GLY A 122 35.96 3.24 -15.02
C GLY A 122 35.53 2.20 -16.08
N ASP A 123 35.03 1.04 -15.66
CA ASP A 123 34.70 -0.09 -16.56
C ASP A 123 33.57 0.21 -17.56
N LEU A 124 33.77 -0.19 -18.82
CA LEU A 124 32.79 0.07 -19.89
C LEU A 124 31.68 -0.98 -19.87
N GLU A 125 30.46 -0.55 -19.58
CA GLU A 125 29.29 -1.44 -19.57
C GLU A 125 28.59 -1.54 -20.93
N ILE A 126 28.47 -2.75 -21.45
CA ILE A 126 27.73 -3.02 -22.69
C ILE A 126 26.25 -3.24 -22.35
N PRO A 127 25.31 -2.47 -22.92
CA PRO A 127 23.88 -2.67 -22.74
C PRO A 127 23.44 -4.07 -23.20
N GLN A 128 22.47 -4.67 -22.50
CA GLN A 128 21.83 -5.91 -22.94
C GLN A 128 21.01 -5.71 -24.23
N ASP A 129 20.66 -6.80 -24.91
CA ASP A 129 19.84 -6.80 -26.13
C ASP A 129 18.34 -6.57 -25.81
N GLU A 130 18.03 -5.61 -24.93
CA GLU A 130 16.67 -5.30 -24.46
C GLU A 130 16.25 -3.86 -24.84
N PRO A 131 15.94 -3.59 -26.12
CA PRO A 131 15.61 -2.25 -26.61
C PRO A 131 14.31 -1.66 -26.02
N GLU A 132 13.48 -2.48 -25.37
CA GLU A 132 12.25 -2.05 -24.71
C GLU A 132 12.49 -1.53 -23.28
N LYS A 133 13.62 -1.90 -22.65
CA LYS A 133 13.91 -1.59 -21.25
C LYS A 133 15.10 -0.65 -21.06
N ASP A 134 16.12 -0.76 -21.90
CA ASP A 134 17.34 0.06 -21.80
C ASP A 134 17.40 1.09 -22.93
N GLU A 135 17.37 2.37 -22.58
CA GLU A 135 17.43 3.49 -23.53
C GLU A 135 18.75 3.54 -24.32
N ARG A 136 19.79 2.84 -23.84
CA ARG A 136 21.06 2.65 -24.54
C ARG A 136 20.98 1.61 -25.66
N CYS A 137 19.85 0.91 -25.82
CA CYS A 137 19.62 -0.07 -26.86
C CYS A 137 18.40 0.32 -27.72
N ARG A 138 18.51 0.23 -29.04
CA ARG A 138 17.42 0.57 -29.97
C ARG A 138 17.43 -0.32 -31.20
N SER A 139 16.25 -0.78 -31.63
CA SER A 139 16.10 -1.47 -32.91
C SER A 139 16.28 -0.52 -34.11
N ILE A 140 17.01 -0.98 -35.12
CA ILE A 140 17.26 -0.28 -36.39
C ILE A 140 16.89 -1.15 -37.58
N GLU A 141 16.79 -0.55 -38.78
CA GLU A 141 16.54 -1.32 -40.00
C GLU A 141 17.69 -2.30 -40.28
N ARG A 142 17.33 -3.46 -40.82
CA ARG A 142 18.29 -4.52 -41.15
C ARG A 142 19.37 -4.00 -42.10
N GLY A 143 20.62 -4.09 -41.65
CA GLY A 143 21.80 -3.73 -42.45
C GLY A 143 22.10 -2.23 -42.48
N ALA A 144 21.42 -1.41 -41.66
CA ALA A 144 21.78 -0.02 -41.46
C ALA A 144 23.20 0.11 -40.87
N LYS A 145 23.96 1.12 -41.34
CA LYS A 145 25.31 1.43 -40.89
C LYS A 145 25.42 2.86 -40.41
N LEU A 146 26.30 3.10 -39.44
CA LEU A 146 26.60 4.44 -38.91
C LEU A 146 27.40 5.25 -39.94
N VAL A 147 27.01 6.52 -40.11
CA VAL A 147 27.70 7.47 -41.00
C VAL A 147 28.28 8.63 -40.20
N ALA A 148 27.46 9.27 -39.38
CA ALA A 148 27.87 10.42 -38.59
C ALA A 148 26.99 10.56 -37.33
N VAL A 149 27.58 11.13 -36.28
CA VAL A 149 26.90 11.47 -35.03
C VAL A 149 27.12 12.95 -34.71
N MET A 150 26.07 13.65 -34.30
CA MET A 150 26.10 15.06 -33.93
C MET A 150 25.51 15.25 -32.52
N PRO A 151 26.33 15.16 -31.46
CA PRO A 151 25.86 15.27 -30.07
C PRO A 151 25.23 16.63 -29.72
N THR A 152 25.55 17.70 -30.46
CA THR A 152 24.99 19.05 -30.26
C THR A 152 23.54 19.17 -30.70
N THR A 153 23.12 18.38 -31.69
CA THR A 153 21.74 18.31 -32.19
C THR A 153 21.03 17.01 -31.80
N PHE A 154 21.69 16.17 -30.99
CA PHE A 154 21.22 14.85 -30.56
C PHE A 154 20.92 13.87 -31.71
N SER A 155 21.51 14.11 -32.88
CA SER A 155 21.17 13.39 -34.11
C SER A 155 22.23 12.37 -34.48
N LEU A 156 21.77 11.26 -35.07
CA LEU A 156 22.58 10.17 -35.57
C LEU A 156 22.13 9.84 -36.99
N ILE A 157 23.08 9.81 -37.93
CA ILE A 157 22.81 9.52 -39.33
C ILE A 157 23.17 8.07 -39.62
N LEU A 158 22.19 7.31 -40.10
CA LEU A 158 22.31 5.94 -40.56
C LEU A 158 22.21 5.88 -42.08
N GLN A 159 23.02 5.04 -42.71
CA GLN A 159 22.85 4.66 -44.11
C GLN A 159 22.16 3.30 -44.19
N MET A 160 21.03 3.25 -44.89
CA MET A 160 20.30 2.02 -45.16
C MET A 160 20.98 1.21 -46.28
N PRO A 161 20.73 -0.11 -46.41
CA PRO A 161 21.36 -0.95 -47.43
C PRO A 161 21.13 -0.47 -48.87
N ARG A 162 20.06 0.29 -49.11
CA ARG A 162 19.71 0.87 -50.43
C ARG A 162 20.45 2.19 -50.72
N GLY A 163 21.28 2.68 -49.80
CA GLY A 163 22.02 3.93 -49.92
C GLY A 163 21.33 5.17 -49.33
N ASN A 164 20.05 5.06 -48.94
CA ASN A 164 19.32 6.16 -48.30
C ASN A 164 19.93 6.54 -46.95
N LEU A 165 19.97 7.84 -46.64
CA LEU A 165 20.37 8.34 -45.32
C LEU A 165 19.13 8.64 -44.48
N GLU A 166 19.10 8.14 -43.25
CA GLU A 166 18.08 8.43 -42.25
C GLU A 166 18.72 9.11 -41.04
N THR A 167 18.13 10.22 -40.60
CA THR A 167 18.54 10.90 -39.37
C THR A 167 17.58 10.53 -38.24
N ILE A 168 18.12 9.94 -37.18
CA ILE A 168 17.37 9.57 -35.98
C ILE A 168 17.85 10.37 -34.77
N TYR A 169 17.00 10.46 -33.73
CA TYR A 169 17.33 11.08 -32.44
C TYR A 169 17.23 10.02 -31.33
N PRO A 170 18.32 9.27 -31.06
CA PRO A 170 18.36 8.24 -30.03
C PRO A 170 18.12 8.82 -28.64
N ARG A 171 17.33 8.11 -27.82
CA ARG A 171 16.93 8.60 -26.49
C ARG A 171 18.13 8.85 -25.56
N ALA A 172 19.13 7.95 -25.60
CA ALA A 172 20.39 8.10 -24.89
C ALA A 172 21.09 9.45 -25.19
N LEU A 173 21.17 9.86 -26.47
CA LEU A 173 21.79 11.14 -26.85
C LEU A 173 20.96 12.34 -26.40
N VAL A 174 19.63 12.25 -26.54
CA VAL A 174 18.71 13.33 -26.13
C VAL A 174 18.78 13.56 -24.62
N LEU A 175 18.73 12.49 -23.82
CA LEU A 175 18.79 12.58 -22.36
C LEU A 175 20.15 13.04 -21.87
N ALA A 176 21.26 12.54 -22.44
CA ALA A 176 22.60 13.05 -22.12
C ALA A 176 22.70 14.56 -22.39
N GLY A 177 22.11 15.03 -23.50
CA GLY A 177 22.00 16.45 -23.83
C GLY A 177 21.18 17.26 -22.83
N ILE A 178 20.03 16.74 -22.40
CA ILE A 178 19.15 17.36 -21.41
C ILE A 178 19.83 17.45 -20.05
N ARG A 179 20.39 16.35 -19.55
CA ARG A 179 21.10 16.27 -18.26
C ARG A 179 22.25 17.27 -18.22
N ARG A 180 23.08 17.31 -19.25
CA ARG A 180 24.16 18.30 -19.40
C ARG A 180 23.64 19.74 -19.34
N SER A 181 22.51 20.02 -20.00
CA SER A 181 21.90 21.36 -19.99
C SER A 181 21.36 21.73 -18.61
N ILE A 182 20.75 20.77 -17.89
CA ILE A 182 20.28 20.96 -16.51
C ILE A 182 21.47 21.21 -15.57
N SER A 183 22.55 20.41 -15.65
CA SER A 183 23.77 20.61 -14.85
C SER A 183 24.42 21.97 -15.11
N ALA A 184 24.38 22.45 -16.35
CA ALA A 184 24.85 23.78 -16.73
C ALA A 184 23.87 24.93 -16.37
N LYS A 185 22.73 24.61 -15.75
CA LYS A 185 21.63 25.55 -15.44
C LYS A 185 21.06 26.25 -16.68
N ASP A 186 21.18 25.64 -17.86
CA ASP A 186 20.52 26.07 -19.10
C ASP A 186 19.19 25.34 -19.28
N TYR A 187 18.21 25.75 -18.48
CA TYR A 187 16.85 25.20 -18.51
C TYR A 187 16.11 25.52 -19.81
N LYS A 188 16.48 26.58 -20.53
CA LYS A 188 15.89 26.90 -21.83
C LYS A 188 16.18 25.79 -22.84
N THR A 189 17.46 25.45 -23.00
CA THR A 189 17.88 24.40 -23.93
C THR A 189 17.31 23.04 -23.52
N ALA A 190 17.34 22.72 -22.22
CA ALA A 190 16.75 21.51 -21.68
C ALA A 190 15.24 21.42 -21.99
N PHE A 191 14.47 22.49 -21.74
CA PHE A 191 13.03 22.53 -21.99
C PHE A 191 12.68 22.33 -23.46
N PHE A 192 13.37 23.01 -24.39
CA PHE A 192 13.10 22.84 -25.82
C PHE A 192 13.52 21.47 -26.34
N ALA A 193 14.56 20.86 -25.76
CA ALA A 193 14.92 19.47 -26.04
C ALA A 193 13.81 18.52 -25.57
N CYS A 194 13.28 18.70 -24.35
CA CYS A 194 12.16 17.91 -23.85
C CYS A 194 10.93 18.05 -24.73
N ARG A 195 10.56 19.30 -25.07
CA ARG A 195 9.39 19.59 -25.91
C ARG A 195 9.52 19.03 -27.32
N GLY A 196 10.68 19.21 -27.95
CA GLY A 196 10.93 18.77 -29.34
C GLY A 196 10.97 17.25 -29.48
N GLN A 197 11.59 16.57 -28.52
CA GLN A 197 11.79 15.11 -28.55
C GLN A 197 10.77 14.33 -27.69
N ARG A 198 9.72 15.01 -27.21
CA ARG A 198 8.65 14.45 -26.36
C ARG A 198 9.22 13.67 -25.17
N VAL A 199 10.17 14.27 -24.46
CA VAL A 199 10.64 13.78 -23.15
C VAL A 199 9.73 14.35 -22.08
N ASP A 200 9.39 13.55 -21.07
CA ASP A 200 8.59 14.02 -19.94
C ASP A 200 9.32 15.17 -19.24
N MET A 201 8.64 16.32 -19.11
CA MET A 201 9.24 17.56 -18.60
C MET A 201 9.54 17.51 -17.11
N ASN A 202 9.01 16.52 -16.38
CA ASN A 202 9.36 16.31 -14.97
C ASN A 202 10.87 16.11 -14.76
N ILE A 203 11.61 15.62 -15.78
CA ILE A 203 13.08 15.46 -15.71
C ILE A 203 13.81 16.78 -15.42
N LEU A 204 13.22 17.94 -15.77
CA LEU A 204 13.81 19.25 -15.49
C LEU A 204 13.92 19.53 -13.99
N HIS A 205 13.03 18.94 -13.20
CA HIS A 205 13.06 18.95 -11.73
C HIS A 205 13.74 17.70 -11.20
N ASP A 206 13.28 16.52 -11.60
CA ASP A 206 13.61 15.22 -10.97
C ASP A 206 15.09 14.86 -11.10
N TYR A 207 15.77 15.34 -12.14
CA TYR A 207 17.20 15.10 -12.30
C TYR A 207 18.05 15.76 -11.21
N ALA A 208 17.68 16.96 -10.77
CA ALA A 208 18.41 17.70 -9.74
C ALA A 208 17.45 18.56 -8.91
N PRO A 209 16.62 17.95 -8.04
CA PRO A 209 15.49 18.63 -7.39
C PRO A 209 15.91 19.85 -6.58
N GLN A 210 16.97 19.74 -5.77
CA GLN A 210 17.46 20.84 -4.93
C GLN A 210 17.99 21.99 -5.79
N GLN A 211 18.71 21.68 -6.88
CA GLN A 211 19.20 22.69 -7.80
C GLN A 211 18.04 23.39 -8.50
N PHE A 212 17.04 22.66 -8.98
CA PHE A 212 15.87 23.24 -9.63
C PHE A 212 15.12 24.18 -8.67
N MET A 213 14.84 23.73 -7.45
CA MET A 213 14.14 24.53 -6.44
C MET A 213 14.88 25.82 -6.09
N ALA A 214 16.22 25.78 -6.00
CA ALA A 214 17.04 26.97 -5.78
C ALA A 214 17.06 27.94 -7.00
N ASN A 215 16.69 27.46 -8.19
CA ASN A 215 16.84 28.19 -9.46
C ASN A 215 15.51 28.40 -10.20
N VAL A 216 14.35 28.28 -9.54
CA VAL A 216 13.02 28.55 -10.17
C VAL A 216 12.95 29.95 -10.80
N LEU A 217 13.54 30.96 -10.15
CA LEU A 217 13.62 32.32 -10.73
C LEU A 217 14.43 32.36 -12.04
N LEU A 218 15.52 31.59 -12.12
CA LEU A 218 16.34 31.48 -13.32
C LEU A 218 15.57 30.78 -14.45
N PHE A 219 14.86 29.69 -14.11
CA PHE A 219 13.98 28.96 -15.03
C PHE A 219 12.95 29.90 -15.68
N CYS A 220 12.22 30.68 -14.87
CA CYS A 220 11.24 31.66 -15.38
C CYS A 220 11.89 32.73 -16.27
N LYS A 221 13.06 33.27 -15.86
CA LYS A 221 13.81 34.28 -16.65
C LYS A 221 14.29 33.74 -18.00
N GLN A 222 14.63 32.46 -18.08
CA GLN A 222 15.15 31.83 -19.29
C GLN A 222 14.05 31.52 -20.31
N LEU A 223 12.91 30.98 -19.86
CA LEU A 223 11.79 30.63 -20.75
C LEU A 223 11.00 31.86 -21.23
N LYS A 224 10.84 32.88 -20.38
CA LYS A 224 10.16 34.18 -20.63
C LYS A 224 8.69 34.13 -21.05
N LYS A 225 8.25 33.11 -21.80
CA LYS A 225 6.89 32.95 -22.30
C LYS A 225 6.03 32.20 -21.27
N ALA A 226 4.88 32.79 -20.92
CA ALA A 226 3.94 32.20 -19.98
C ALA A 226 3.49 30.80 -20.41
N GLU A 227 3.19 30.60 -21.70
CA GLU A 227 2.79 29.30 -22.27
C GLU A 227 3.78 28.16 -21.98
N HIS A 228 5.08 28.46 -21.90
CA HIS A 228 6.11 27.44 -21.64
C HIS A 228 6.14 27.04 -20.17
N ILE A 229 5.93 28.00 -19.28
CA ILE A 229 5.83 27.75 -17.84
C ILE A 229 4.52 27.00 -17.53
N ASP A 230 3.41 27.37 -18.16
CA ASP A 230 2.13 26.65 -18.00
C ASP A 230 2.23 25.21 -18.48
N LEU A 231 2.89 24.99 -19.61
CA LEU A 231 3.12 23.63 -20.13
C LEU A 231 3.92 22.78 -19.14
N PHE A 232 4.91 23.37 -18.48
CA PHE A 232 5.67 22.68 -17.44
C PHE A 232 4.78 22.37 -16.21
N LEU A 233 4.11 23.38 -15.65
CA LEU A 233 3.30 23.25 -14.43
C LEU A 233 2.14 22.26 -14.61
N SER A 234 1.47 22.27 -15.77
CA SER A 234 0.35 21.38 -16.09
C SER A 234 0.75 19.92 -16.34
N GLN A 235 2.04 19.65 -16.54
CA GLN A 235 2.56 18.29 -16.75
C GLN A 235 3.22 17.70 -15.49
N LEU A 236 3.26 18.43 -14.38
CA LEU A 236 3.84 17.94 -13.14
C LEU A 236 3.12 16.68 -12.63
N ARG A 237 3.91 15.71 -12.17
CA ARG A 237 3.44 14.47 -11.55
C ARG A 237 4.22 14.22 -10.26
N ASP A 238 3.63 13.50 -9.33
CA ASP A 238 4.32 13.12 -8.09
C ASP A 238 5.39 12.06 -8.31
N ASP A 239 5.24 11.21 -9.34
CA ASP A 239 6.24 10.20 -9.71
C ASP A 239 7.59 10.85 -10.08
N ASP A 240 8.68 10.22 -9.65
CA ASP A 240 10.04 10.58 -10.06
C ASP A 240 10.37 9.92 -11.41
N VAL A 241 10.47 10.72 -12.47
CA VAL A 241 10.76 10.20 -13.80
C VAL A 241 12.23 9.87 -14.01
N ALA A 242 13.14 10.41 -13.20
CA ALA A 242 14.56 10.09 -13.25
C ALA A 242 14.84 8.70 -12.67
N GLU A 243 14.04 8.24 -11.70
CA GLU A 243 14.15 6.89 -11.15
C GLU A 243 13.35 5.85 -11.95
N THR A 244 12.18 6.23 -12.49
CA THR A 244 11.27 5.25 -13.11
C THR A 244 11.50 5.07 -14.61
N MET A 245 11.53 6.17 -15.38
CA MET A 245 11.58 6.14 -16.85
C MET A 245 12.97 6.43 -17.41
N TYR A 246 13.67 7.42 -16.85
CA TYR A 246 14.92 7.97 -17.40
C TYR A 246 16.09 7.71 -16.45
N LYS A 247 16.29 6.45 -16.09
CA LYS A 247 17.36 6.01 -15.18
C LYS A 247 18.72 6.50 -15.67
N GLU A 248 19.50 7.07 -14.75
CA GLU A 248 20.89 7.41 -15.02
C GLU A 248 21.70 6.11 -15.09
N THR A 249 22.21 5.77 -16.27
CA THR A 249 23.01 4.57 -16.53
C THR A 249 24.51 4.83 -16.54
N LEU A 250 24.93 6.06 -16.17
CA LEU A 250 26.31 6.47 -16.03
C LEU A 250 26.80 6.15 -14.61
N ASN A 251 27.60 5.09 -14.46
CA ASN A 251 28.26 4.72 -13.20
C ASN A 251 29.57 5.50 -12.98
N ALA A 252 29.58 6.80 -13.26
CA ALA A 252 30.70 7.69 -12.92
C ALA A 252 30.55 8.19 -11.46
N PRO A 253 31.64 8.59 -10.77
CA PRO A 253 31.52 9.26 -9.47
C PRO A 253 30.59 10.46 -9.65
N LYS A 254 29.42 10.39 -8.99
CA LYS A 254 28.37 11.41 -9.07
C LYS A 254 29.02 12.75 -8.80
N LEU A 255 29.01 13.63 -9.78
CA LEU A 255 29.66 14.95 -9.72
C LEU A 255 28.91 15.85 -8.73
N GLY A 256 28.99 15.59 -7.43
CA GLY A 256 28.55 16.44 -6.31
C GLY A 256 27.11 16.98 -6.33
N LEU A 257 26.24 16.49 -7.23
CA LEU A 257 24.91 17.05 -7.49
C LEU A 257 23.78 16.36 -6.69
N HIS A 258 24.06 15.17 -6.15
CA HIS A 258 23.33 14.61 -5.02
C HIS A 258 24.26 14.67 -3.81
N GLY A 259 23.80 15.25 -2.71
CA GLY A 259 24.61 15.38 -1.50
C GLY A 259 25.20 14.04 -1.09
N ASP A 260 26.53 13.96 -1.11
CA ASP A 260 27.29 12.85 -0.56
C ASP A 260 26.99 12.69 0.92
N SER A 261 26.54 11.50 1.30
CA SER A 261 26.99 10.82 2.51
C SER A 261 26.75 9.32 2.33
N PRO A 262 27.78 8.52 2.02
CA PRO A 262 27.81 7.12 2.37
C PRO A 262 28.31 7.01 3.82
N ASN A 263 27.47 6.46 4.70
CA ASN A 263 27.65 6.31 6.16
C ASN A 263 27.14 7.48 7.02
N GLU A 264 25.82 7.68 7.03
CA GLU A 264 25.14 8.03 8.28
C GLU A 264 24.01 7.02 8.50
N THR A 265 23.97 6.53 9.73
CA THR A 265 22.92 5.72 10.35
C THR A 265 21.53 6.11 9.84
N GLN A 266 20.68 5.10 9.66
CA GLN A 266 19.25 5.25 9.40
C GLN A 266 18.56 6.01 10.54
N GLU A 267 18.76 7.32 10.59
CA GLU A 267 17.82 8.24 11.21
C GLU A 267 16.79 8.56 10.13
N THR A 268 15.54 8.31 10.50
CA THR A 268 14.32 8.57 9.74
C THR A 268 14.38 9.97 9.15
N ARG A 269 14.80 10.09 7.87
CA ARG A 269 14.57 11.29 7.07
C ARG A 269 13.06 11.49 7.04
N VAL A 270 12.59 12.47 7.81
CA VAL A 270 11.24 12.97 7.71
C VAL A 270 11.12 13.55 6.31
N GLU A 271 10.55 12.77 5.38
CA GLU A 271 10.05 13.25 4.09
C GLU A 271 9.31 14.59 4.36
N PRO A 272 9.71 15.70 3.72
CA PRO A 272 9.03 16.97 3.93
C PRO A 272 7.55 16.77 3.55
N GLN A 273 6.66 17.05 4.50
CA GLN A 273 5.22 16.86 4.34
C GLN A 273 4.69 17.68 3.15
N GLY A 274 4.41 17.02 2.04
CA GLY A 274 3.71 17.62 0.89
C GLY A 274 4.07 16.98 -0.45
N SER A 275 3.08 16.88 -1.35
CA SER A 275 3.25 16.44 -2.74
C SER A 275 4.35 17.26 -3.46
N LYS A 276 5.14 16.60 -4.33
CA LYS A 276 6.15 17.23 -5.20
C LYS A 276 5.51 18.34 -6.01
N ILE A 277 4.32 18.10 -6.54
CA ILE A 277 3.55 19.07 -7.33
C ILE A 277 3.32 20.34 -6.51
N ASN A 278 2.80 20.20 -5.29
CA ASN A 278 2.49 21.36 -4.43
C ASN A 278 3.74 22.17 -4.11
N ARG A 279 4.86 21.51 -3.79
CA ARG A 279 6.14 22.17 -3.52
C ARG A 279 6.64 22.99 -4.72
N VAL A 280 6.60 22.41 -5.92
CA VAL A 280 7.03 23.09 -7.14
C VAL A 280 6.09 24.27 -7.40
N CYS A 281 4.77 24.05 -7.38
CA CYS A 281 3.78 25.11 -7.54
C CYS A 281 3.99 26.27 -6.54
N ASP A 282 4.21 25.98 -5.26
CA ASP A 282 4.45 26.99 -4.23
C ASP A 282 5.73 27.80 -4.49
N ALA A 283 6.82 27.14 -4.92
CA ALA A 283 8.05 27.85 -5.29
C ALA A 283 7.85 28.77 -6.51
N PHE A 284 7.05 28.35 -7.50
CA PHE A 284 6.67 29.23 -8.62
C PHE A 284 5.81 30.40 -8.13
N LEU A 285 4.84 30.17 -7.25
CA LEU A 285 4.01 31.22 -6.66
C LEU A 285 4.87 32.25 -5.92
N ASP A 286 5.80 31.80 -5.06
CA ASP A 286 6.69 32.69 -4.30
C ASP A 286 7.54 33.59 -5.22
N VAL A 287 8.04 33.03 -6.33
CA VAL A 287 8.83 33.76 -7.32
C VAL A 287 7.98 34.74 -8.15
N LEU A 288 6.73 34.37 -8.45
CA LEU A 288 5.87 35.11 -9.38
C LEU A 288 4.93 36.11 -8.70
N ARG A 289 4.73 36.04 -7.37
CA ARG A 289 3.83 36.93 -6.61
C ARG A 289 3.98 38.42 -6.90
N ASN A 290 5.21 38.90 -7.12
CA ASN A 290 5.51 40.32 -7.41
C ASN A 290 5.52 40.64 -8.92
N ARG A 291 5.07 39.72 -9.78
CA ARG A 291 5.14 39.81 -11.25
C ARG A 291 3.79 39.58 -11.91
N THR A 292 2.69 39.82 -11.19
CA THR A 292 1.32 39.55 -11.62
C THR A 292 1.00 40.12 -13.00
N SER A 293 1.41 41.35 -13.31
CA SER A 293 1.15 41.96 -14.63
C SER A 293 1.73 41.22 -15.83
N THR A 294 2.80 40.44 -15.64
CA THR A 294 3.50 39.72 -16.72
C THR A 294 3.30 38.21 -16.67
N HIS A 295 3.00 37.65 -15.49
CA HIS A 295 2.91 36.20 -15.26
C HIS A 295 1.59 35.76 -14.59
N LEU A 296 0.53 36.58 -14.67
CA LEU A 296 -0.79 36.26 -14.14
C LEU A 296 -1.25 34.84 -14.49
N GLN A 297 -1.13 34.49 -15.77
CA GLN A 297 -1.49 33.18 -16.30
C GLN A 297 -0.80 32.05 -15.53
N ASN A 298 0.50 32.17 -15.30
CA ASN A 298 1.29 31.16 -14.58
C ASN A 298 0.94 31.08 -13.10
N ILE A 299 0.58 32.20 -12.47
CA ILE A 299 0.16 32.21 -11.07
C ILE A 299 -1.14 31.42 -10.90
N ILE A 300 -2.11 31.65 -11.79
CA ILE A 300 -3.38 30.91 -11.79
C ILE A 300 -3.12 29.42 -12.06
N THR A 301 -2.33 29.08 -13.07
CA THR A 301 -1.94 27.69 -13.36
C THR A 301 -1.31 27.02 -12.15
N ALA A 302 -0.40 27.71 -11.45
CA ALA A 302 0.26 27.17 -10.27
C ALA A 302 -0.71 26.89 -9.11
N HIS A 303 -1.77 27.68 -8.91
CA HIS A 303 -2.82 27.39 -7.93
C HIS A 303 -3.69 26.18 -8.34
N VAL A 304 -4.14 26.15 -9.59
CA VAL A 304 -5.05 25.10 -10.10
C VAL A 304 -4.34 23.74 -10.24
N CYS A 305 -3.05 23.71 -10.58
CA CYS A 305 -2.29 22.48 -10.73
C CYS A 305 -1.90 21.81 -9.41
N LYS A 306 -2.16 22.42 -8.25
CA LYS A 306 -1.96 21.76 -6.95
C LYS A 306 -2.83 20.51 -6.82
N SER A 307 -2.44 19.64 -5.90
CA SER A 307 -3.18 18.43 -5.53
C SER A 307 -3.54 18.46 -4.03
N PRO A 308 -4.82 18.61 -3.65
CA PRO A 308 -5.96 18.98 -4.52
C PRO A 308 -5.83 20.42 -5.09
N PRO A 309 -6.55 20.76 -6.18
CA PRO A 309 -6.54 22.11 -6.77
C PRO A 309 -6.94 23.20 -5.77
N ASP A 310 -6.15 24.27 -5.70
CA ASP A 310 -6.39 25.40 -4.79
C ASP A 310 -7.22 26.49 -5.48
N LEU A 311 -8.49 26.14 -5.78
CA LEU A 311 -9.43 27.02 -6.48
C LEU A 311 -9.74 28.28 -5.65
N ASP A 312 -9.81 28.15 -4.32
CA ASP A 312 -10.13 29.25 -3.41
C ASP A 312 -9.06 30.35 -3.48
N ALA A 313 -7.76 29.99 -3.52
CA ALA A 313 -6.69 30.97 -3.67
C ALA A 313 -6.68 31.61 -5.07
N GLY A 314 -6.94 30.82 -6.12
CA GLY A 314 -7.08 31.33 -7.49
C GLY A 314 -8.21 32.35 -7.64
N LEU A 315 -9.38 32.06 -7.06
CA LEU A 315 -10.54 32.96 -7.05
C LEU A 315 -10.31 34.19 -6.16
N SER A 316 -9.63 34.03 -5.02
CA SER A 316 -9.23 35.14 -4.16
C SER A 316 -8.26 36.09 -4.86
N LEU A 317 -7.39 35.58 -5.75
CA LEU A 317 -6.53 36.42 -6.59
C LEU A 317 -7.37 37.24 -7.58
N ILE A 318 -8.40 36.65 -8.18
CA ILE A 318 -9.32 37.36 -9.09
C ILE A 318 -10.07 38.47 -8.33
N ALA A 319 -10.52 38.21 -7.09
CA ALA A 319 -11.14 39.22 -6.24
C ALA A 319 -10.20 40.42 -6.01
N LYS A 320 -8.93 40.17 -5.69
CA LYS A 320 -7.91 41.23 -5.51
C LYS A 320 -7.64 42.01 -6.80
N LEU A 321 -7.54 41.31 -7.94
CA LEU A 321 -7.32 41.93 -9.24
C LEU A 321 -8.48 42.86 -9.64
N ARG A 322 -9.72 42.54 -9.26
CA ARG A 322 -10.87 43.40 -9.51
C ARG A 322 -10.73 44.77 -8.84
N GLU A 323 -10.11 44.82 -7.66
CA GLU A 323 -9.88 46.07 -6.92
C GLU A 323 -8.65 46.83 -7.41
N GLU A 324 -7.55 46.12 -7.70
CA GLU A 324 -6.26 46.74 -8.00
C GLU A 324 -5.99 46.95 -9.51
N GLN A 325 -6.41 46.01 -10.35
CA GLN A 325 -6.04 45.91 -11.78
C GLN A 325 -7.19 45.35 -12.64
N PRO A 326 -8.28 46.13 -12.84
CA PRO A 326 -9.50 45.65 -13.50
C PRO A 326 -9.28 45.13 -14.93
N ASP A 327 -8.30 45.71 -15.65
CA ASP A 327 -7.95 45.31 -17.03
C ASP A 327 -7.46 43.86 -17.15
N LEU A 328 -7.04 43.23 -16.05
CA LEU A 328 -6.54 41.86 -16.03
C LEU A 328 -7.58 40.82 -15.61
N VAL A 329 -8.75 41.23 -15.11
CA VAL A 329 -9.76 40.34 -14.55
C VAL A 329 -10.33 39.41 -15.61
N GLU A 330 -10.73 39.93 -16.77
CA GLU A 330 -11.31 39.14 -17.86
C GLU A 330 -10.34 38.02 -18.28
N ARG A 331 -9.06 38.37 -18.46
CA ARG A 331 -8.00 37.40 -18.80
C ARG A 331 -7.77 36.36 -17.70
N ALA A 332 -7.88 36.75 -16.43
CA ALA A 332 -7.75 35.82 -15.30
C ALA A 332 -8.91 34.81 -15.27
N VAL A 333 -10.14 35.31 -15.46
CA VAL A 333 -11.37 34.51 -15.48
C VAL A 333 -11.38 33.54 -16.66
N GLU A 334 -11.02 34.00 -17.85
CA GLU A 334 -10.90 33.13 -19.02
C GLU A 334 -9.91 31.98 -18.78
N HIS A 335 -8.74 32.29 -18.22
CA HIS A 335 -7.69 31.31 -18.00
C HIS A 335 -8.03 30.29 -16.90
N ILE A 336 -8.59 30.73 -15.77
CA ILE A 336 -8.98 29.79 -14.70
C ILE A 336 -10.11 28.86 -15.16
N CYS A 337 -11.10 29.38 -15.92
CA CYS A 337 -12.20 28.60 -16.49
C CYS A 337 -11.74 27.63 -17.59
N PHE A 338 -10.59 27.88 -18.22
CA PHE A 338 -9.97 26.93 -19.15
C PHE A 338 -9.32 25.74 -18.41
N LEU A 339 -8.76 25.98 -17.22
CA LEU A 339 -8.01 24.97 -16.46
C LEU A 339 -8.88 24.10 -15.53
N ALA A 340 -9.97 24.64 -15.01
CA ALA A 340 -10.83 23.97 -14.04
C ALA A 340 -12.30 23.97 -14.48
N ASP A 341 -13.08 23.03 -13.93
CA ASP A 341 -14.51 22.96 -14.20
C ASP A 341 -15.23 24.22 -13.70
N VAL A 342 -16.01 24.84 -14.60
CA VAL A 342 -16.65 26.13 -14.32
C VAL A 342 -17.73 26.01 -13.25
N ASN A 343 -18.38 24.85 -13.12
CA ASN A 343 -19.38 24.65 -12.06
C ASN A 343 -18.69 24.59 -10.69
N GLN A 344 -17.57 23.87 -10.58
CA GLN A 344 -16.75 23.86 -9.37
C GLN A 344 -16.25 25.27 -9.03
N LEU A 345 -15.72 26.01 -10.02
CA LEU A 345 -15.29 27.39 -9.80
C LEU A 345 -16.44 28.29 -9.31
N TYR A 346 -17.64 28.15 -9.86
CA TYR A 346 -18.81 28.91 -9.42
C TYR A 346 -19.19 28.57 -7.97
N ASP A 347 -19.22 27.28 -7.62
CA ASP A 347 -19.57 26.81 -6.28
C ASP A 347 -18.52 27.26 -5.24
N HIS A 348 -17.23 27.22 -5.60
CA HIS A 348 -16.15 27.74 -4.78
C HIS A 348 -16.23 29.26 -4.63
N ALA A 349 -16.51 30.00 -5.70
CA ALA A 349 -16.67 31.46 -5.65
C ALA A 349 -17.83 31.87 -4.76
N LEU A 350 -18.97 31.17 -4.85
CA LEU A 350 -20.08 31.34 -3.90
C LEU A 350 -19.62 31.07 -2.45
N GLY A 351 -18.84 30.00 -2.25
CA GLY A 351 -18.30 29.62 -0.94
C GLY A 351 -17.29 30.60 -0.33
N LEU A 352 -16.73 31.53 -1.11
CA LEU A 352 -15.94 32.67 -0.63
C LEU A 352 -16.81 33.86 -0.21
N TYR A 353 -18.12 33.76 -0.44
CA TYR A 353 -19.14 34.78 -0.18
C TYR A 353 -18.97 36.09 -0.98
N ASP A 354 -18.13 36.08 -2.03
CA ASP A 354 -17.99 37.18 -2.99
C ASP A 354 -18.91 36.93 -4.20
N LEU A 355 -20.10 37.55 -4.16
CA LEU A 355 -21.13 37.38 -5.20
C LEU A 355 -20.69 37.92 -6.57
N ASP A 356 -19.82 38.92 -6.58
CA ASP A 356 -19.37 39.57 -7.81
C ASP A 356 -18.36 38.66 -8.54
N VAL A 357 -17.45 37.99 -7.82
CA VAL A 357 -16.58 36.95 -8.43
C VAL A 357 -17.42 35.76 -8.92
N ALA A 358 -18.39 35.30 -8.12
CA ALA A 358 -19.29 34.24 -8.55
C ALA A 358 -20.05 34.60 -9.84
N LEU A 359 -20.48 35.86 -9.97
CA LEU A 359 -21.12 36.35 -11.18
C LEU A 359 -20.19 36.36 -12.40
N LEU A 360 -18.93 36.79 -12.23
CA LEU A 360 -17.93 36.76 -13.30
C LEU A 360 -17.68 35.33 -13.82
N ILE A 361 -17.53 34.37 -12.92
CA ILE A 361 -17.36 32.96 -13.28
C ILE A 361 -18.63 32.43 -13.97
N ALA A 362 -19.82 32.79 -13.48
CA ALA A 362 -21.09 32.37 -14.08
C ALA A 362 -21.28 32.91 -15.50
N GLN A 363 -20.88 34.15 -15.77
CA GLN A 363 -20.95 34.76 -17.11
C GLN A 363 -20.08 34.03 -18.13
N GLN A 364 -18.93 33.48 -17.68
CA GLN A 364 -18.06 32.67 -18.52
C GLN A 364 -18.53 31.21 -18.65
N SER A 365 -19.52 30.81 -17.85
CA SER A 365 -20.07 29.46 -17.88
C SER A 365 -21.14 29.30 -18.96
N GLN A 366 -21.45 28.05 -19.32
CA GLN A 366 -22.60 27.72 -20.17
C GLN A 366 -23.93 27.66 -19.38
N LYS A 367 -23.96 28.13 -18.12
CA LYS A 367 -25.21 28.17 -17.32
C LYS A 367 -26.18 29.18 -17.90
N ASP A 368 -27.48 28.88 -17.82
CA ASP A 368 -28.52 29.80 -18.28
C ASP A 368 -28.53 31.06 -17.38
N PRO A 369 -28.38 32.28 -17.94
CA PRO A 369 -28.52 33.53 -17.20
C PRO A 369 -29.83 33.65 -16.42
N ARG A 370 -30.89 32.99 -16.88
CA ARG A 370 -32.19 32.96 -16.19
C ARG A 370 -32.16 32.15 -14.90
N GLU A 371 -31.17 31.27 -14.71
CA GLU A 371 -31.02 30.49 -13.49
C GLU A 371 -30.11 31.19 -12.48
N TYR A 372 -28.90 31.59 -12.89
CA TYR A 372 -27.93 32.15 -11.93
C TYR A 372 -28.20 33.62 -11.56
N LEU A 373 -28.72 34.46 -12.47
CA LEU A 373 -28.95 35.88 -12.16
C LEU A 373 -30.00 36.08 -11.07
N PRO A 374 -31.20 35.44 -11.12
CA PRO A 374 -32.18 35.59 -10.05
C PRO A 374 -31.67 35.04 -8.72
N TYR A 375 -30.89 33.96 -8.75
CA TYR A 375 -30.29 33.37 -7.56
C TYR A 375 -29.30 34.32 -6.89
N VAL A 376 -28.30 34.83 -7.62
CA VAL A 376 -27.30 35.78 -7.08
C VAL A 376 -27.96 37.08 -6.61
N GLN A 377 -28.94 37.60 -7.36
CA GLN A 377 -29.73 38.77 -6.93
C GLN A 377 -30.56 38.50 -5.67
N GLY A 378 -31.10 37.29 -5.52
CA GLY A 378 -31.79 36.84 -4.32
C GLY A 378 -30.87 36.83 -3.10
N LEU A 379 -29.66 36.26 -3.25
CA LEU A 379 -28.63 36.28 -2.22
C LEU A 379 -28.22 37.70 -1.84
N GLY A 380 -28.08 38.59 -2.81
CA GLY A 380 -27.72 40.01 -2.61
C GLY A 380 -28.72 40.79 -1.74
N LYS A 381 -29.99 40.38 -1.68
CA LYS A 381 -31.03 41.01 -0.85
C LYS A 381 -31.05 40.52 0.59
N MET A 382 -30.40 39.40 0.89
CA MET A 382 -30.35 38.82 2.23
C MET A 382 -29.33 39.55 3.11
N GLN A 383 -29.60 39.55 4.43
CA GLN A 383 -28.63 39.99 5.44
C GLN A 383 -27.35 39.13 5.38
N PRO A 384 -26.16 39.67 5.72
CA PRO A 384 -24.88 38.98 5.50
C PRO A 384 -24.81 37.56 6.08
N LEU A 385 -25.19 37.35 7.34
CA LEU A 385 -25.16 36.03 7.97
C LEU A 385 -26.20 35.07 7.37
N ARG A 386 -27.40 35.58 7.04
CA ARG A 386 -28.44 34.77 6.40
C ARG A 386 -28.03 34.35 4.98
N ARG A 387 -27.33 35.23 4.26
CA ARG A 387 -26.74 34.93 2.95
C ARG A 387 -25.70 33.83 3.05
N GLN A 388 -24.76 33.93 4.00
CA GLN A 388 -23.73 32.92 4.21
C GLN A 388 -24.34 31.55 4.56
N PHE A 389 -25.36 31.54 5.43
CA PHE A 389 -26.15 30.34 5.71
C PHE A 389 -26.76 29.73 4.44
N THR A 390 -27.49 30.53 3.64
CA THR A 390 -28.15 30.04 2.42
C THR A 390 -27.12 29.51 1.42
N ILE A 391 -26.01 30.20 1.22
CA ILE A 391 -24.92 29.75 0.34
C ILE A 391 -24.38 28.40 0.81
N ASP A 392 -23.96 28.28 2.08
CA ASP A 392 -23.39 27.03 2.57
C ASP A 392 -24.42 25.89 2.61
N HIS A 393 -25.70 26.20 2.82
CA HIS A 393 -26.79 25.25 2.69
C HIS A 393 -26.88 24.69 1.27
N ASP A 394 -26.94 25.57 0.28
CA ASP A 394 -27.09 25.22 -1.14
C ASP A 394 -25.86 24.48 -1.66
N LEU A 395 -24.66 24.86 -1.20
CA LEU A 395 -23.39 24.17 -1.47
C LEU A 395 -23.20 22.87 -0.68
N LYS A 396 -24.19 22.47 0.12
CA LYS A 396 -24.17 21.27 0.98
C LYS A 396 -23.05 21.25 2.02
N LYS A 397 -22.50 22.42 2.37
CA LYS A 397 -21.55 22.62 3.46
C LYS A 397 -22.29 22.75 4.79
N HIS A 398 -23.06 21.72 5.14
CA HIS A 398 -24.05 21.77 6.23
C HIS A 398 -23.45 22.14 7.59
N ASN A 399 -22.22 21.71 7.90
CA ASN A 399 -21.55 22.07 9.16
C ASN A 399 -21.25 23.57 9.27
N LYS A 400 -20.84 24.22 8.15
CA LYS A 400 -20.64 25.68 8.11
C LYS A 400 -21.97 26.41 8.20
N ALA A 401 -22.98 25.94 7.45
CA ALA A 401 -24.34 26.48 7.51
C ALA A 401 -24.89 26.48 8.95
N LEU A 402 -24.71 25.38 9.68
CA LEU A 402 -25.09 25.29 11.09
C LEU A 402 -24.41 26.36 11.96
N GLY A 403 -23.12 26.64 11.73
CA GLY A 403 -22.38 27.70 12.42
C GLY A 403 -22.94 29.10 12.17
N HIS A 404 -23.47 29.37 10.98
CA HIS A 404 -24.14 30.64 10.67
C HIS A 404 -25.46 30.78 11.42
N LEU A 405 -26.28 29.71 11.50
CA LEU A 405 -27.51 29.72 12.32
C LEU A 405 -27.20 29.97 13.80
N PHE A 406 -26.13 29.37 14.32
CA PHE A 406 -25.66 29.61 15.68
C PHE A 406 -25.28 31.08 15.90
N THR A 407 -24.54 31.66 14.95
CA THR A 407 -24.11 33.08 15.04
C THR A 407 -25.28 34.05 14.95
N MET A 408 -26.36 33.69 14.24
CA MET A 408 -27.60 34.46 14.18
C MET A 408 -28.49 34.30 15.42
N ASP A 409 -28.14 33.41 16.35
CA ASP A 409 -28.95 33.05 17.54
C ASP A 409 -30.33 32.45 17.22
N GLU A 410 -30.50 31.83 16.04
CA GLU A 410 -31.76 31.23 15.55
C GLU A 410 -31.90 29.77 16.00
N PHE A 411 -32.12 29.55 17.31
CA PHE A 411 -32.02 28.21 17.90
C PHE A 411 -33.08 27.20 17.42
N ASP A 412 -34.33 27.62 17.20
CA ASP A 412 -35.41 26.70 16.76
C ASP A 412 -35.21 26.23 15.31
N GLU A 413 -34.76 27.13 14.44
CA GLU A 413 -34.36 26.79 13.08
C GLU A 413 -33.13 25.86 13.10
N LEU A 414 -32.14 26.13 13.95
CA LEU A 414 -30.97 25.29 14.13
C LEU A 414 -31.33 23.87 14.56
N LYS A 415 -32.24 23.69 15.52
CA LYS A 415 -32.71 22.34 15.94
C LYS A 415 -33.30 21.56 14.77
N THR A 416 -34.14 22.21 13.98
CA THR A 416 -34.77 21.60 12.79
C THR A 416 -33.73 21.25 11.73
N TYR A 417 -32.78 22.16 11.49
CA TYR A 417 -31.70 21.99 10.53
C TYR A 417 -30.73 20.86 10.92
N MET A 418 -30.32 20.85 12.19
CA MET A 418 -29.50 19.81 12.80
C MET A 418 -30.15 18.44 12.66
N ALA A 419 -31.44 18.30 13.01
CA ALA A 419 -32.15 17.03 12.91
C ALA A 419 -32.27 16.56 11.45
N LYS A 420 -32.54 17.48 10.51
CA LYS A 420 -32.65 17.18 9.07
C LYS A 420 -31.34 16.67 8.47
N HIS A 421 -30.19 17.20 8.91
CA HIS A 421 -28.87 16.88 8.37
C HIS A 421 -28.01 16.03 9.32
N GLU A 422 -28.60 15.54 10.42
CA GLU A 422 -27.97 14.67 11.43
C GLU A 422 -26.70 15.27 12.09
N LEU A 423 -26.66 16.60 12.27
CA LEU A 423 -25.49 17.36 12.74
C LEU A 423 -25.38 17.52 14.27
N TYR A 424 -25.77 16.49 15.03
CA TYR A 424 -25.88 16.60 16.50
C TYR A 424 -24.54 16.90 17.18
N SER A 425 -23.44 16.30 16.72
CA SER A 425 -22.10 16.54 17.28
C SER A 425 -21.63 17.98 17.08
N ASP A 426 -21.78 18.53 15.87
CA ASP A 426 -21.40 19.90 15.56
C ASP A 426 -22.24 20.89 16.39
N ALA A 427 -23.55 20.65 16.50
CA ALA A 427 -24.44 21.46 17.33
C ALA A 427 -24.04 21.44 18.82
N MET A 428 -23.75 20.26 19.38
CA MET A 428 -23.28 20.13 20.76
C MET A 428 -21.97 20.88 21.00
N HIS A 429 -21.04 20.84 20.03
CA HIS A 429 -19.79 21.59 20.13
C HIS A 429 -20.02 23.12 20.14
N LEU A 430 -20.95 23.63 19.31
CA LEU A 430 -21.30 25.06 19.27
C LEU A 430 -21.91 25.54 20.60
N TYR A 431 -22.80 24.75 21.20
CA TYR A 431 -23.52 25.10 22.44
C TYR A 431 -22.83 24.64 23.73
N ARG A 432 -21.56 24.22 23.68
CA ARG A 432 -20.82 23.64 24.84
C ARG A 432 -20.81 24.49 26.12
N TYR A 433 -20.97 25.80 26.01
CA TYR A 433 -21.01 26.73 27.15
C TYR A 433 -22.43 27.22 27.52
N GLN A 434 -23.47 26.71 26.86
CA GLN A 434 -24.87 27.08 27.07
C GLN A 434 -25.68 25.86 27.53
N ALA A 435 -25.53 25.50 28.81
CA ALA A 435 -26.05 24.24 29.38
C ALA A 435 -27.53 23.95 29.04
N ARG A 436 -28.42 24.96 29.12
CA ARG A 436 -29.85 24.78 28.80
C ARG A 436 -30.07 24.32 27.35
N ARG A 437 -29.47 25.03 26.38
CA ARG A 437 -29.62 24.70 24.95
C ARG A 437 -28.88 23.42 24.57
N LEU A 438 -27.72 23.16 25.20
CA LEU A 438 -27.00 21.90 25.06
C LEU A 438 -27.86 20.72 25.51
N ASN A 439 -28.58 20.84 26.62
CA ASN A 439 -29.48 19.80 27.11
C ASN A 439 -30.66 19.54 26.14
N GLU A 440 -31.23 20.58 25.53
CA GLU A 440 -32.25 20.42 24.47
C GLU A 440 -31.69 19.69 23.24
N ILE A 441 -30.47 20.03 22.80
CA ILE A 441 -29.80 19.32 21.70
C ILE A 441 -29.51 17.86 22.06
N MET A 442 -28.99 17.63 23.26
CA MET A 442 -28.70 16.27 23.75
C MET A 442 -29.97 15.43 23.79
N LYS A 443 -31.11 16.03 24.17
CA LYS A 443 -32.40 15.34 24.17
C LYS A 443 -32.82 14.90 22.77
N LEU A 444 -32.74 15.80 21.79
CA LEU A 444 -33.03 15.47 20.39
C LEU A 444 -32.07 14.40 19.84
N ASN A 445 -30.80 14.45 20.23
CA ASN A 445 -29.83 13.41 19.87
C ASN A 445 -30.20 12.06 20.50
N ALA A 446 -30.60 12.04 21.78
CA ALA A 446 -31.04 10.82 22.46
C ALA A 446 -32.26 10.19 21.76
N ASP A 447 -33.27 11.00 21.43
CA ASP A 447 -34.46 10.55 20.69
C ASP A 447 -34.10 9.99 19.31
N TYR A 448 -33.17 10.66 18.60
CA TYR A 448 -32.64 10.20 17.32
C TYR A 448 -31.90 8.86 17.45
N LEU A 449 -31.00 8.72 18.42
CA LEU A 449 -30.26 7.48 18.66
C LEU A 449 -31.20 6.32 19.00
N ASN A 450 -32.22 6.59 19.82
CA ASN A 450 -33.26 5.63 20.17
C ASN A 450 -34.02 5.14 18.92
N SER A 451 -34.42 6.08 18.04
CA SER A 451 -35.10 5.74 16.77
C SER A 451 -34.24 4.94 15.78
N ARG A 452 -32.91 5.01 15.92
CA ARG A 452 -31.92 4.26 15.11
C ARG A 452 -31.47 2.96 15.78
N ASN A 453 -32.16 2.51 16.83
CA ASN A 453 -31.82 1.31 17.61
C ASN A 453 -30.44 1.37 18.28
N ARG A 454 -29.86 2.57 18.47
CA ARG A 454 -28.63 2.79 19.25
C ARG A 454 -28.99 2.98 20.72
N TYR A 455 -29.66 1.98 21.28
CA TYR A 455 -30.31 2.05 22.60
C TYR A 455 -29.34 2.36 23.74
N LYS A 456 -28.13 1.78 23.74
CA LYS A 456 -27.13 2.04 24.78
C LYS A 456 -26.74 3.52 24.86
N GLU A 457 -26.45 4.14 23.73
CA GLU A 457 -26.05 5.55 23.69
C GLU A 457 -27.23 6.49 23.95
N ALA A 458 -28.44 6.12 23.51
CA ALA A 458 -29.66 6.83 23.88
C ALA A 458 -29.88 6.81 25.40
N GLY A 459 -29.68 5.65 26.04
CA GLY A 459 -29.74 5.49 27.49
C GLY A 459 -28.77 6.42 28.21
N ILE A 460 -27.50 6.44 27.79
CA ILE A 460 -26.47 7.33 28.35
C ILE A 460 -26.86 8.80 28.19
N ALA A 461 -27.39 9.18 27.03
CA ALA A 461 -27.81 10.55 26.77
C ALA A 461 -29.04 10.95 27.60
N TYR A 462 -30.01 10.06 27.82
CA TYR A 462 -31.13 10.30 28.72
C TYR A 462 -30.69 10.38 30.19
N GLU A 463 -29.77 9.51 30.62
CA GLU A 463 -29.19 9.55 31.97
C GLU A 463 -28.43 10.85 32.22
N TYR A 464 -27.65 11.32 31.25
CA TYR A 464 -26.98 12.64 31.30
C TYR A 464 -27.97 13.80 31.53
N LEU A 465 -29.20 13.67 31.03
CA LEU A 465 -30.26 14.66 31.20
C LEU A 465 -31.05 14.51 32.52
N GLY A 466 -30.80 13.45 33.29
CA GLY A 466 -31.61 13.08 34.46
C GLY A 466 -32.98 12.49 34.10
N GLU A 467 -33.20 12.11 32.84
CA GLU A 467 -34.45 11.55 32.32
C GLU A 467 -34.46 10.02 32.50
N TYR A 468 -34.39 9.57 33.76
CA TYR A 468 -34.20 8.16 34.12
C TYR A 468 -35.31 7.23 33.62
N SER A 469 -36.55 7.71 33.45
CA SER A 469 -37.65 6.90 32.89
C SER A 469 -37.36 6.46 31.47
N LEU A 470 -36.79 7.35 30.65
CA LEU A 470 -36.44 7.04 29.26
C LEU A 470 -35.11 6.31 29.15
N ALA A 471 -34.16 6.60 30.06
CA ALA A 471 -32.93 5.84 30.18
C ALA A 471 -33.22 4.36 30.50
N PHE A 472 -34.12 4.09 31.45
CA PHE A 472 -34.59 2.76 31.81
C PHE A 472 -35.12 1.99 30.58
N GLU A 473 -36.03 2.56 29.81
CA GLU A 473 -36.58 1.91 28.61
C GLU A 473 -35.52 1.64 27.53
N ALA A 474 -34.59 2.59 27.34
CA ALA A 474 -33.50 2.46 26.39
C ALA A 474 -32.51 1.36 26.83
N TYR A 475 -32.06 1.35 28.09
CA TYR A 475 -31.18 0.30 28.62
C TYR A 475 -31.83 -1.08 28.63
N ARG A 476 -33.14 -1.16 28.91
CA ARG A 476 -33.92 -2.39 28.75
C ARG A 476 -33.85 -2.92 27.32
N SER A 477 -34.01 -2.03 26.34
CA SER A 477 -33.92 -2.38 24.91
C SER A 477 -32.49 -2.74 24.47
N ALA A 478 -31.47 -2.22 25.17
CA ALA A 478 -30.06 -2.51 24.93
C ALA A 478 -29.56 -3.80 25.60
N ASN A 479 -30.37 -4.42 26.46
CA ASN A 479 -29.98 -5.52 27.35
C ASN A 479 -28.82 -5.15 28.33
N GLU A 480 -28.74 -3.89 28.75
CA GLU A 480 -27.74 -3.38 29.70
C GLU A 480 -28.33 -3.42 31.12
N TRP A 481 -28.25 -4.58 31.76
CA TRP A 481 -29.01 -4.87 32.99
C TRP A 481 -28.65 -3.97 34.18
N ARG A 482 -27.37 -3.59 34.31
CA ARG A 482 -26.89 -2.77 35.44
C ARG A 482 -27.47 -1.37 35.36
N GLU A 483 -27.28 -0.73 34.21
CA GLU A 483 -27.73 0.62 33.91
C GLU A 483 -29.26 0.70 33.88
N CYS A 484 -29.93 -0.35 33.40
CA CYS A 484 -31.39 -0.47 33.42
C CYS A 484 -31.92 -0.52 34.85
N LEU A 485 -31.45 -1.47 35.67
CA LEU A 485 -31.94 -1.64 37.04
C LEU A 485 -31.52 -0.48 37.95
N SER A 486 -30.36 0.13 37.74
CA SER A 486 -29.99 1.36 38.45
C SER A 486 -30.94 2.51 38.10
N SER A 487 -31.24 2.72 36.82
CA SER A 487 -32.20 3.73 36.38
C SER A 487 -33.60 3.47 36.93
N ALA A 488 -34.02 2.19 36.97
CA ALA A 488 -35.30 1.77 37.53
C ALA A 488 -35.46 2.15 39.02
N THR A 489 -34.37 2.05 39.81
CA THR A 489 -34.39 2.43 41.24
C THR A 489 -34.43 3.94 41.48
N LEU A 490 -34.12 4.76 40.46
CA LEU A 490 -34.11 6.23 40.55
C LEU A 490 -35.45 6.86 40.14
N ILE A 491 -36.41 6.05 39.66
CA ILE A 491 -37.75 6.48 39.26
C ILE A 491 -38.80 5.83 40.18
N PRO A 492 -40.01 6.41 40.31
CA PRO A 492 -41.10 5.81 41.08
C PRO A 492 -41.73 4.61 40.32
N LEU A 493 -40.94 3.57 40.04
CA LEU A 493 -41.39 2.35 39.40
C LEU A 493 -42.12 1.45 40.42
N PRO A 494 -43.26 0.83 40.06
CA PRO A 494 -43.90 -0.18 40.90
C PRO A 494 -42.96 -1.35 41.18
N GLU A 495 -42.99 -1.88 42.41
CA GLU A 495 -42.13 -3.00 42.83
C GLU A 495 -42.35 -4.25 41.95
N ASP A 496 -43.60 -4.53 41.59
CA ASP A 496 -43.97 -5.65 40.71
C ASP A 496 -43.31 -5.55 39.32
N GLU A 497 -43.17 -4.33 38.77
CA GLU A 497 -42.52 -4.10 37.48
C GLU A 497 -41.00 -4.23 37.57
N LEU A 498 -40.41 -3.75 38.67
CA LEU A 498 -38.98 -3.95 38.95
C LEU A 498 -38.63 -5.43 39.06
N VAL A 499 -39.46 -6.21 39.75
CA VAL A 499 -39.32 -7.68 39.87
C VAL A 499 -39.43 -8.33 38.49
N ALA A 500 -40.45 -8.00 37.70
CA ALA A 500 -40.63 -8.59 36.37
C ALA A 500 -39.44 -8.30 35.43
N VAL A 501 -38.88 -7.09 35.49
CA VAL A 501 -37.68 -6.74 34.71
C VAL A 501 -36.44 -7.47 35.23
N GLY A 502 -36.29 -7.60 36.54
CA GLY A 502 -35.22 -8.38 37.16
C GLY A 502 -35.27 -9.85 36.76
N GLU A 503 -36.46 -10.47 36.75
CA GLU A 503 -36.66 -11.85 36.31
C GLU A 503 -36.25 -12.03 34.84
N ALA A 504 -36.72 -11.13 33.95
CA ALA A 504 -36.36 -11.17 32.53
C ALA A 504 -34.84 -11.04 32.30
N PHE A 505 -34.15 -10.17 33.04
CA PHE A 505 -32.70 -10.06 32.97
C PHE A 505 -31.98 -11.28 33.53
N ALA A 506 -32.44 -11.82 34.66
CA ALA A 506 -31.84 -13.02 35.25
C ALA A 506 -31.94 -14.23 34.30
N GLU A 507 -33.08 -14.39 33.61
CA GLU A 507 -33.26 -15.39 32.56
C GLU A 507 -32.31 -15.14 31.37
N ALA A 508 -32.30 -13.93 30.81
CA ALA A 508 -31.45 -13.57 29.67
C ALA A 508 -29.95 -13.77 29.97
N LEU A 509 -29.48 -13.37 31.15
CA LEU A 509 -28.10 -13.55 31.60
C LEU A 509 -27.76 -15.03 31.82
N THR A 510 -28.73 -15.82 32.28
CA THR A 510 -28.55 -17.27 32.41
C THR A 510 -28.41 -17.93 31.04
N GLU A 511 -29.19 -17.52 30.04
CA GLU A 511 -29.08 -17.99 28.65
C GLU A 511 -27.75 -17.59 28.00
N SER A 512 -27.25 -16.38 28.28
CA SER A 512 -25.94 -15.90 27.78
C SER A 512 -24.74 -16.52 28.51
N LYS A 513 -24.97 -17.35 29.53
CA LYS A 513 -23.96 -17.97 30.43
C LYS A 513 -23.22 -16.98 31.33
N GLU A 514 -23.77 -15.79 31.53
CA GLU A 514 -23.29 -14.79 32.49
C GLU A 514 -23.85 -15.09 33.89
N HIS A 515 -23.54 -16.28 34.39
CA HIS A 515 -24.17 -16.82 35.61
C HIS A 515 -23.89 -16.02 36.88
N TYR A 516 -22.76 -15.31 36.96
CA TYR A 516 -22.43 -14.46 38.09
C TYR A 516 -23.32 -13.21 38.13
N ASP A 517 -23.56 -12.60 36.97
CA ASP A 517 -24.43 -11.44 36.83
C ASP A 517 -25.89 -11.82 37.09
N ALA A 518 -26.36 -12.95 36.53
CA ALA A 518 -27.68 -13.50 36.83
C ALA A 518 -27.90 -13.72 38.34
N ALA A 519 -26.90 -14.29 39.03
CA ALA A 519 -26.96 -14.48 40.47
C ALA A 519 -27.03 -13.16 41.24
N THR A 520 -26.32 -12.13 40.76
CA THR A 520 -26.36 -10.78 41.35
C THR A 520 -27.76 -10.20 41.25
N VAL A 521 -28.43 -10.32 40.09
CA VAL A 521 -29.81 -9.88 39.91
C VAL A 521 -30.77 -10.60 40.86
N HIS A 522 -30.66 -11.93 40.96
CA HIS A 522 -31.47 -12.73 41.90
C HIS A 522 -31.28 -12.28 43.37
N LEU A 523 -30.05 -11.97 43.79
CA LEU A 523 -29.76 -11.58 45.17
C LEU A 523 -30.22 -10.16 45.50
N ASP A 524 -29.88 -9.21 44.64
CA ASP A 524 -29.96 -7.80 44.97
C ASP A 524 -31.33 -7.19 44.63
N TYR A 525 -32.01 -7.73 43.61
CA TYR A 525 -33.28 -7.21 43.12
C TYR A 525 -34.47 -8.16 43.36
N LEU A 526 -34.28 -9.47 43.26
CA LEU A 526 -35.38 -10.45 43.41
C LEU A 526 -35.50 -11.05 44.81
N ASN A 527 -34.50 -10.84 45.68
CA ASN A 527 -34.37 -11.51 46.99
C ASN A 527 -34.45 -13.06 46.91
N ASP A 528 -34.17 -13.65 45.75
CA ASP A 528 -34.19 -15.09 45.51
C ASP A 528 -32.80 -15.69 45.77
N ILE A 529 -32.59 -16.06 47.03
CA ILE A 529 -31.32 -16.65 47.50
C ILE A 529 -31.06 -18.01 46.80
N GLU A 530 -32.10 -18.81 46.60
CA GLU A 530 -31.95 -20.15 46.04
C GLU A 530 -31.61 -20.10 44.55
N GLY A 531 -32.31 -19.26 43.77
CA GLY A 531 -32.02 -19.01 42.36
C GLY A 531 -30.62 -18.45 42.15
N ALA A 532 -30.18 -17.54 43.01
CA ALA A 532 -28.81 -17.02 42.97
C ALA A 532 -27.75 -18.09 43.20
N ILE A 533 -27.93 -18.95 44.22
CA ILE A 533 -27.00 -20.05 44.50
C ILE A 533 -26.97 -21.03 43.34
N LYS A 534 -28.12 -21.36 42.75
CA LYS A 534 -28.20 -22.22 41.55
C LYS A 534 -27.41 -21.62 40.38
N CYS A 535 -27.54 -20.32 40.13
CA CYS A 535 -26.77 -19.63 39.10
C CYS A 535 -25.26 -19.67 39.39
N LEU A 536 -24.84 -19.33 40.62
CA LEU A 536 -23.41 -19.40 41.01
C LEU A 536 -22.83 -20.81 40.86
N CYS A 537 -23.59 -21.85 41.24
CA CYS A 537 -23.18 -23.24 41.06
C CYS A 537 -23.03 -23.60 39.57
N LYS A 538 -23.96 -23.19 38.70
CA LYS A 538 -23.86 -23.39 37.25
C LYS A 538 -22.63 -22.70 36.64
N GLY A 539 -22.23 -21.55 37.19
CA GLY A 539 -21.01 -20.82 36.81
C GLY A 539 -19.72 -21.26 37.50
N TYR A 540 -19.74 -22.35 38.29
CA TYR A 540 -18.60 -22.84 39.08
C TYR A 540 -18.06 -21.86 40.15
N TYR A 541 -18.86 -20.88 40.59
CA TYR A 541 -18.52 -19.90 41.63
C TYR A 541 -18.89 -20.39 43.04
N TYR A 542 -18.48 -21.62 43.40
CA TYR A 542 -18.90 -22.28 44.65
C TYR A 542 -18.44 -21.54 45.91
N ALA A 543 -17.29 -20.86 45.87
CA ALA A 543 -16.83 -20.08 46.99
C ALA A 543 -17.78 -18.93 47.32
N GLU A 544 -18.29 -18.26 46.28
CA GLU A 544 -19.26 -17.18 46.42
C GLU A 544 -20.63 -17.72 46.83
N ALA A 545 -21.07 -18.84 46.26
CA ALA A 545 -22.32 -19.50 46.67
C ALA A 545 -22.33 -19.81 48.18
N ILE A 546 -21.25 -20.39 48.71
CA ILE A 546 -21.11 -20.70 50.14
C ILE A 546 -21.02 -19.41 50.98
N ARG A 547 -20.33 -18.38 50.50
CA ARG A 547 -20.26 -17.07 51.17
C ARG A 547 -21.65 -16.45 51.30
N VAL A 548 -22.45 -16.46 50.23
CA VAL A 548 -23.82 -15.96 50.19
C VAL A 548 -24.71 -16.73 51.17
N VAL A 549 -24.62 -18.06 51.18
CA VAL A 549 -25.35 -18.91 52.16
C VAL A 549 -25.01 -18.53 53.59
N GLY A 550 -23.72 -18.40 53.90
CA GLY A 550 -23.24 -17.99 55.22
C GLY A 550 -23.70 -16.58 55.61
N LEU A 551 -23.61 -15.62 54.68
CA LEU A 551 -24.03 -14.24 54.85
C LEU A 551 -25.53 -14.13 55.15
N LYS A 552 -26.36 -14.89 54.41
CA LYS A 552 -27.83 -14.91 54.57
C LYS A 552 -28.29 -15.87 55.68
N ARG A 553 -27.38 -16.57 56.35
CA ARG A 553 -27.64 -17.51 57.46
C ARG A 553 -28.59 -18.67 57.11
N ARG A 554 -28.50 -19.20 55.89
CA ARG A 554 -29.34 -20.29 55.36
C ARG A 554 -28.54 -21.59 55.15
N ALA A 555 -27.92 -22.10 56.22
CA ALA A 555 -26.94 -23.20 56.14
C ALA A 555 -27.47 -24.50 55.51
N GLU A 556 -28.77 -24.73 55.55
CA GLU A 556 -29.44 -25.85 54.90
C GLU A 556 -29.25 -25.87 53.37
N LEU A 557 -29.14 -24.69 52.74
CA LEU A 557 -28.96 -24.57 51.28
C LEU A 557 -27.62 -25.13 50.80
N ILE A 558 -26.65 -25.33 51.70
CA ILE A 558 -25.40 -25.98 51.30
C ILE A 558 -25.66 -27.45 50.96
N ALA A 559 -26.44 -28.16 51.77
CA ALA A 559 -26.79 -29.56 51.50
C ALA A 559 -27.85 -29.69 50.39
N GLU A 560 -28.80 -28.75 50.33
CA GLU A 560 -29.93 -28.81 49.39
C GLU A 560 -29.59 -28.32 47.97
N VAL A 561 -28.64 -27.39 47.82
CA VAL A 561 -28.38 -26.72 46.53
C VAL A 561 -26.90 -26.78 46.13
N VAL A 562 -25.98 -26.44 47.04
CA VAL A 562 -24.54 -26.39 46.71
C VAL A 562 -23.96 -27.79 46.46
N ASP A 563 -24.27 -28.75 47.34
CA ASP A 563 -23.79 -30.13 47.20
C ASP A 563 -24.29 -30.80 45.90
N PRO A 564 -25.59 -30.73 45.54
CA PRO A 564 -26.06 -31.17 44.23
C PRO A 564 -25.39 -30.43 43.07
N GLY A 565 -25.19 -29.12 43.17
CA GLY A 565 -24.52 -28.32 42.14
C GLY A 565 -23.04 -28.68 41.94
N LEU A 566 -22.32 -29.05 43.00
CA LEU A 566 -20.97 -29.60 42.93
C LEU A 566 -20.95 -30.98 42.28
N VAL A 567 -21.92 -31.83 42.61
CA VAL A 567 -22.09 -33.17 42.01
C VAL A 567 -22.36 -33.07 40.51
N GLU A 568 -23.30 -32.22 40.10
CA GLU A 568 -23.63 -31.96 38.70
C GLU A 568 -22.45 -31.35 37.95
N GLY A 569 -21.85 -30.27 38.50
CA GLY A 569 -20.67 -29.63 37.92
C GLY A 569 -19.49 -30.59 37.75
N SER A 570 -19.26 -31.50 38.71
CA SER A 570 -18.24 -32.54 38.59
C SER A 570 -18.51 -33.52 37.45
N ALA A 571 -19.78 -33.90 37.22
CA ALA A 571 -20.15 -34.80 36.14
C ALA A 571 -19.97 -34.13 34.77
N THR A 572 -20.51 -32.92 34.59
CA THR A 572 -20.40 -32.15 33.35
C THR A 572 -18.95 -31.83 33.01
N MET A 573 -18.14 -31.43 34.00
CA MET A 573 -16.74 -31.12 33.78
C MET A 573 -15.94 -32.38 33.39
N THR A 574 -16.20 -33.52 34.04
CA THR A 574 -15.53 -34.79 33.69
C THR A 574 -15.87 -35.22 32.26
N GLU A 575 -17.13 -35.11 31.85
CA GLU A 575 -17.56 -35.41 30.48
C GLU A 575 -16.87 -34.51 29.45
N LEU A 576 -16.82 -33.20 29.73
CA LEU A 576 -16.13 -32.22 28.89
C LEU A 576 -14.64 -32.57 28.71
N LEU A 577 -13.94 -32.86 29.81
CA LEU A 577 -12.52 -33.19 29.77
C LEU A 577 -12.27 -34.52 29.03
N ALA A 578 -13.16 -35.50 29.20
CA ALA A 578 -13.11 -36.75 28.46
C ALA A 578 -13.32 -36.55 26.95
N GLU A 579 -14.25 -35.67 26.55
CA GLU A 579 -14.47 -35.29 25.15
C GLU A 579 -13.21 -34.62 24.56
N MET A 580 -12.63 -33.64 25.27
CA MET A 580 -11.41 -32.96 24.83
C MET A 580 -10.25 -33.94 24.66
N LYS A 581 -10.04 -34.84 25.62
CA LYS A 581 -9.05 -35.92 25.54
C LYS A 581 -9.31 -36.82 24.33
N GLY A 582 -10.56 -37.25 24.11
CA GLY A 582 -10.95 -38.07 22.97
C GLY A 582 -10.67 -37.39 21.63
N GLN A 583 -10.99 -36.10 21.52
CA GLN A 583 -10.73 -35.32 20.30
C GLN A 583 -9.23 -35.18 20.02
N LEU A 584 -8.41 -34.88 21.03
CA LEU A 584 -6.95 -34.81 20.87
C LEU A 584 -6.36 -36.15 20.42
N ASN A 585 -6.77 -37.25 21.05
CA ASN A 585 -6.32 -38.60 20.71
C ASN A 585 -6.77 -39.06 19.30
N ALA A 586 -7.86 -38.51 18.77
CA ALA A 586 -8.28 -38.79 17.39
C ALA A 586 -7.58 -37.88 16.37
N GLN A 587 -7.41 -36.60 16.69
CA GLN A 587 -6.91 -35.58 15.75
C GLN A 587 -5.39 -35.61 15.57
N VAL A 588 -4.61 -35.82 16.63
CA VAL A 588 -3.14 -35.83 16.55
C VAL A 588 -2.62 -36.97 15.67
N PRO A 589 -3.02 -38.25 15.86
CA PRO A 589 -2.59 -39.33 14.96
C PRO A 589 -3.06 -39.12 13.52
N ARG A 590 -4.28 -38.58 13.34
CA ARG A 590 -4.82 -38.30 12.00
C ARG A 590 -4.00 -37.23 11.26
N LEU A 591 -3.54 -36.20 11.96
CA LEU A 591 -2.65 -35.19 11.41
C LEU A 591 -1.31 -35.82 10.99
N ARG A 592 -0.76 -36.71 11.81
CA ARG A 592 0.46 -37.46 11.51
C ARG A 592 0.32 -38.31 10.25
N GLU A 593 -0.79 -39.05 10.11
CA GLU A 593 -1.11 -39.82 8.90
C GLU A 593 -1.20 -38.94 7.65
N LEU A 594 -1.85 -37.77 7.74
CA LEU A 594 -2.02 -36.86 6.61
C LEU A 594 -0.67 -36.29 6.15
N ARG A 595 0.20 -35.93 7.09
CA ARG A 595 1.54 -35.42 6.78
C ARG A 595 2.45 -36.50 6.20
N GLN A 596 2.42 -37.71 6.75
CA GLN A 596 3.14 -38.84 6.18
C GLN A 596 2.70 -39.13 4.73
N LYS A 597 1.39 -39.16 4.46
CA LYS A 597 0.86 -39.34 3.10
C LYS A 597 1.25 -38.21 2.15
N LYS A 598 1.36 -36.97 2.66
CA LYS A 598 1.79 -35.80 1.89
C LYS A 598 3.27 -35.87 1.53
N GLU A 599 4.11 -36.42 2.42
CA GLU A 599 5.54 -36.67 2.17
C GLU A 599 5.76 -37.85 1.21
N GLU A 600 4.99 -38.93 1.37
CA GLU A 600 5.09 -40.15 0.54
C GLU A 600 4.63 -39.94 -0.90
N ASP A 601 3.58 -39.14 -1.13
CA ASP A 601 3.11 -38.81 -2.48
C ASP A 601 2.50 -37.39 -2.55
N PRO A 602 3.33 -36.36 -2.78
CA PRO A 602 2.85 -34.98 -2.92
C PRO A 602 1.85 -34.80 -4.07
N LEU A 603 1.93 -35.60 -5.15
CA LEU A 603 1.09 -35.45 -6.33
C LEU A 603 -0.29 -36.10 -6.13
N ALA A 604 -0.38 -37.27 -5.48
CA ALA A 604 -1.65 -37.89 -5.13
C ALA A 604 -2.38 -37.17 -3.98
N PHE A 605 -1.64 -36.60 -3.02
CA PHE A 605 -2.21 -35.85 -1.90
C PHE A 605 -3.06 -34.65 -2.36
N PHE A 606 -2.65 -33.98 -3.44
CA PHE A 606 -3.42 -32.89 -4.06
C PHE A 606 -4.28 -33.34 -5.27
N GLY A 607 -4.16 -34.59 -5.74
CA GLY A 607 -4.60 -34.99 -7.08
C GLY A 607 -5.22 -36.38 -7.27
N GLY A 608 -5.54 -37.16 -6.23
CA GLY A 608 -6.03 -38.54 -6.40
C GLY A 608 -7.42 -38.83 -5.82
N VAL A 609 -8.39 -39.16 -6.69
CA VAL A 609 -9.55 -39.97 -6.31
C VAL A 609 -9.02 -41.35 -5.86
N PRO A 610 -9.39 -41.89 -4.69
CA PRO A 610 -8.94 -43.22 -4.28
C PRO A 610 -9.48 -44.27 -5.28
N ALA A 611 -8.60 -45.15 -5.75
CA ALA A 611 -8.96 -46.23 -6.68
C ALA A 611 -9.71 -47.40 -6.02
N ASP A 612 -10.04 -47.32 -4.72
CA ASP A 612 -10.73 -48.40 -4.03
C ASP A 612 -11.61 -47.87 -2.87
N GLY A 613 -12.94 -47.96 -3.04
CA GLY A 613 -13.95 -47.57 -2.04
C GLY A 613 -15.36 -47.41 -2.66
N PRO A 614 -16.41 -48.04 -2.11
CA PRO A 614 -17.66 -48.32 -2.81
C PRO A 614 -18.68 -47.14 -2.81
N ASP A 615 -19.45 -47.09 -3.90
CA ASP A 615 -20.72 -46.39 -4.15
C ASP A 615 -20.92 -44.95 -3.64
N ILE A 616 -20.85 -44.01 -4.59
CA ILE A 616 -21.51 -42.70 -4.47
C ILE A 616 -22.97 -42.89 -4.92
N PRO A 617 -23.99 -42.58 -4.08
CA PRO A 617 -25.40 -42.70 -4.48
C PRO A 617 -25.77 -41.72 -5.60
N ASP A 618 -26.51 -42.27 -6.57
CA ASP A 618 -26.81 -41.76 -7.91
C ASP A 618 -27.87 -40.64 -7.97
N ASN A 619 -27.86 -39.68 -7.03
CA ASN A 619 -28.93 -38.68 -6.89
C ASN A 619 -28.48 -37.20 -6.96
N ILE A 620 -27.46 -36.90 -7.77
CA ILE A 620 -27.16 -35.53 -8.18
C ILE A 620 -27.04 -35.51 -9.70
N SER A 621 -28.10 -35.05 -10.35
CA SER A 621 -28.24 -34.87 -11.80
C SER A 621 -27.08 -34.08 -12.40
N LEU A 622 -26.12 -34.79 -13.01
CA LEU A 622 -25.15 -34.24 -13.95
C LEU A 622 -25.72 -34.43 -15.35
N ALA A 623 -26.33 -33.36 -15.90
CA ALA A 623 -26.57 -33.31 -17.33
C ALA A 623 -25.22 -33.37 -18.07
N PRO A 624 -25.06 -34.25 -19.06
CA PRO A 624 -23.78 -34.52 -19.70
C PRO A 624 -23.44 -33.36 -20.64
N THR A 625 -22.27 -32.74 -20.45
CA THR A 625 -21.64 -31.94 -21.51
C THR A 625 -20.26 -32.53 -21.77
N GLU A 626 -20.06 -32.90 -23.02
CA GLU A 626 -18.95 -33.68 -23.55
C GLU A 626 -17.58 -33.05 -23.26
N ALA A 627 -16.80 -33.67 -22.38
CA ALA A 627 -15.33 -33.56 -22.34
C ALA A 627 -14.75 -34.65 -21.43
N THR A 628 -14.96 -35.92 -21.75
CA THR A 628 -14.13 -37.00 -21.19
C THR A 628 -12.78 -36.97 -21.90
N THR A 629 -11.79 -36.33 -21.28
CA THR A 629 -10.38 -36.70 -21.46
C THR A 629 -9.90 -37.31 -20.15
N SER A 630 -9.83 -38.62 -20.15
CA SER A 630 -9.10 -39.44 -19.20
C SER A 630 -7.61 -39.06 -19.20
N ALA A 631 -7.01 -39.02 -18.00
CA ALA A 631 -5.60 -38.74 -17.70
C ALA A 631 -5.12 -37.29 -17.96
N GLY A 632 -5.29 -36.41 -16.96
CA GLY A 632 -4.72 -35.06 -16.94
C GLY A 632 -4.30 -34.64 -15.53
N THR A 633 -2.99 -34.68 -15.27
CA THR A 633 -2.29 -34.05 -14.15
C THR A 633 -2.67 -32.58 -13.97
N PHE A 634 -2.71 -32.09 -12.72
CA PHE A 634 -3.14 -30.74 -12.32
C PHE A 634 -2.46 -29.56 -13.06
N MET A 635 -1.34 -29.81 -13.74
CA MET A 635 -0.57 -28.84 -14.53
C MET A 635 -1.24 -28.45 -15.87
N THR A 636 -2.09 -29.29 -16.46
CA THR A 636 -2.64 -29.04 -17.82
C THR A 636 -3.99 -28.33 -17.85
N ARG A 637 -4.60 -28.00 -16.69
CA ARG A 637 -5.84 -27.20 -16.65
C ARG A 637 -5.61 -25.68 -16.76
N TYR A 638 -4.38 -25.20 -16.65
CA TYR A 638 -4.08 -23.76 -16.64
C TYR A 638 -3.13 -23.28 -17.75
N THR A 639 -2.65 -24.15 -18.62
CA THR A 639 -1.93 -23.74 -19.84
C THR A 639 -2.92 -23.63 -21.01
N ASN A 640 -3.71 -22.55 -21.04
CA ASN A 640 -4.52 -22.27 -22.23
C ASN A 640 -3.65 -21.54 -23.27
N ARG A 641 -2.84 -22.29 -24.01
CA ARG A 641 -2.25 -21.85 -25.27
C ARG A 641 -3.22 -22.23 -26.39
N SER A 642 -4.36 -21.54 -26.45
CA SER A 642 -5.28 -21.61 -27.59
C SER A 642 -5.76 -20.20 -27.95
N THR A 643 -5.54 -19.84 -29.21
CA THR A 643 -5.97 -18.60 -29.87
C THR A 643 -7.49 -18.63 -30.04
N GLY A 644 -8.23 -17.95 -29.16
CA GLY A 644 -9.69 -17.81 -29.29
C GLY A 644 -10.27 -16.90 -28.20
N THR A 645 -10.86 -15.79 -28.61
CA THR A 645 -11.44 -14.72 -27.80
C THR A 645 -12.52 -15.19 -26.83
N LEU A 646 -12.27 -15.12 -25.50
CA LEU A 646 -13.28 -15.18 -24.44
C LEU A 646 -12.82 -14.38 -23.21
N ALA A 647 -12.44 -13.12 -23.43
CA ALA A 647 -12.21 -12.13 -22.38
C ALA A 647 -13.53 -11.46 -21.98
N SER A 648 -14.38 -12.13 -21.18
CA SER A 648 -15.56 -11.47 -20.60
C SER A 648 -16.10 -12.06 -19.28
N ASN A 649 -15.38 -12.99 -18.62
CA ASN A 649 -15.86 -13.59 -17.37
C ASN A 649 -14.88 -13.51 -16.18
N ALA A 650 -13.80 -12.71 -16.27
CA ALA A 650 -12.77 -12.61 -15.22
C ALA A 650 -13.04 -11.59 -14.10
N THR A 651 -14.22 -10.94 -14.04
CA THR A 651 -14.53 -9.86 -13.08
C THR A 651 -15.72 -10.13 -12.15
N ARG A 652 -15.97 -11.39 -11.75
CA ARG A 652 -16.97 -11.73 -10.70
C ARG A 652 -16.42 -12.59 -9.56
N LYS A 653 -15.37 -12.11 -8.86
CA LYS A 653 -15.04 -12.57 -7.49
C LYS A 653 -16.01 -11.93 -6.49
N THR A 654 -17.20 -12.51 -6.34
CA THR A 654 -18.18 -12.05 -5.33
C THR A 654 -17.84 -12.59 -3.95
N SER A 655 -18.11 -11.81 -2.90
CA SER A 655 -18.02 -12.21 -1.47
C SER A 655 -18.69 -13.56 -1.17
N LYS A 656 -19.68 -13.95 -1.99
CA LYS A 656 -20.37 -15.25 -1.94
C LYS A 656 -19.45 -16.44 -2.25
N ASN A 657 -18.49 -16.32 -3.17
CA ASN A 657 -17.54 -17.40 -3.45
C ASN A 657 -16.48 -17.53 -2.37
N ARG A 658 -15.97 -16.41 -1.84
CA ARG A 658 -15.06 -16.42 -0.67
C ARG A 658 -15.73 -17.08 0.54
N ARG A 659 -16.98 -16.71 0.82
CA ARG A 659 -17.79 -17.32 1.89
C ARG A 659 -18.08 -18.80 1.65
N ARG A 660 -18.20 -19.25 0.40
CA ARG A 660 -18.35 -20.68 0.06
C ARG A 660 -17.06 -21.47 0.29
N GLU A 661 -15.90 -20.89 -0.02
CA GLU A 661 -14.59 -21.51 0.23
C GLU A 661 -14.24 -21.51 1.72
N GLU A 662 -14.45 -20.41 2.43
CA GLU A 662 -14.34 -20.33 3.90
C GLU A 662 -15.23 -21.39 4.58
N ARG A 663 -16.47 -21.60 4.09
CA ARG A 663 -17.34 -22.68 4.57
C ARG A 663 -16.79 -24.08 4.29
N LYS A 664 -16.10 -24.30 3.17
CA LYS A 664 -15.45 -25.59 2.87
C LYS A 664 -14.22 -25.81 3.77
N ARG A 665 -13.42 -24.78 4.00
CA ARG A 665 -12.27 -24.75 4.94
C ARG A 665 -12.73 -25.04 6.37
N ALA A 666 -13.84 -24.42 6.80
CA ALA A 666 -14.45 -24.64 8.10
C ALA A 666 -15.15 -26.01 8.24
N ARG A 667 -15.55 -26.66 7.14
CA ARG A 667 -16.22 -27.97 7.16
C ARG A 667 -15.26 -29.15 7.29
N GLY A 668 -13.97 -28.96 6.95
CA GLY A 668 -12.91 -29.95 7.21
C GLY A 668 -13.23 -31.38 6.76
N LYS A 669 -13.83 -31.55 5.56
CA LYS A 669 -14.29 -32.87 5.10
C LYS A 669 -13.09 -33.84 5.04
N LYS A 670 -13.23 -35.03 5.62
CA LYS A 670 -12.24 -36.12 5.55
C LYS A 670 -11.87 -36.42 4.09
N GLY A 671 -10.58 -36.44 3.77
CA GLY A 671 -10.00 -36.60 2.43
C GLY A 671 -9.96 -35.31 1.60
N SER A 672 -10.27 -34.15 2.17
CA SER A 672 -10.18 -32.85 1.48
C SER A 672 -8.79 -32.24 1.63
N VAL A 673 -8.40 -31.42 0.65
CA VAL A 673 -7.19 -30.57 0.70
C VAL A 673 -7.13 -29.68 1.94
N TYR A 674 -8.29 -29.33 2.54
CA TYR A 674 -8.38 -28.50 3.74
C TYR A 674 -8.40 -29.30 5.06
N GLU A 675 -8.33 -30.64 5.03
CA GLU A 675 -8.43 -31.48 6.23
C GLU A 675 -7.28 -31.22 7.21
N GLU A 676 -6.04 -31.16 6.72
CA GLU A 676 -4.85 -30.89 7.53
C GLU A 676 -5.00 -29.56 8.29
N GLU A 677 -5.34 -28.49 7.57
CA GLU A 677 -5.48 -27.17 8.14
C GLU A 677 -6.63 -27.07 9.15
N TYR A 678 -7.75 -27.71 8.85
CA TYR A 678 -8.89 -27.78 9.76
C TYR A 678 -8.51 -28.44 11.09
N ILE A 679 -7.74 -29.54 11.04
CA ILE A 679 -7.29 -30.25 12.23
C ILE A 679 -6.34 -29.38 13.06
N VAL A 680 -5.38 -28.71 12.44
CA VAL A 680 -4.47 -27.77 13.15
C VAL A 680 -5.25 -26.67 13.87
N ASN A 681 -6.24 -26.05 13.20
CA ASN A 681 -7.09 -25.03 13.81
C ASN A 681 -8.03 -25.57 14.90
N SER A 682 -8.48 -26.82 14.76
CA SER A 682 -9.29 -27.50 15.77
C SER A 682 -8.47 -27.75 17.04
N ILE A 683 -7.24 -28.26 16.92
CA ILE A 683 -6.33 -28.45 18.06
C ILE A 683 -5.99 -27.11 18.73
N GLY A 684 -5.75 -26.05 17.95
CA GLY A 684 -5.55 -24.70 18.49
C GLY A 684 -6.72 -24.22 19.36
N ARG A 685 -7.97 -24.38 18.88
CA ARG A 685 -9.18 -24.05 19.65
C ARG A 685 -9.35 -24.91 20.90
N LEU A 686 -8.94 -26.18 20.86
CA LEU A 686 -8.96 -27.06 22.04
C LEU A 686 -7.97 -26.60 23.11
N ILE A 687 -6.79 -26.11 22.71
CA ILE A 687 -5.78 -25.56 23.64
C ILE A 687 -6.33 -24.28 24.31
N GLU A 688 -6.93 -23.37 23.54
CA GLU A 688 -7.57 -22.17 24.09
C GLU A 688 -8.70 -22.52 25.08
N ARG A 689 -9.55 -23.49 24.72
CA ARG A 689 -10.62 -23.98 25.60
C ARG A 689 -10.08 -24.63 26.88
N SER A 690 -8.98 -25.38 26.78
CA SER A 690 -8.30 -25.97 27.94
C SER A 690 -7.84 -24.89 28.93
N ASN A 691 -7.26 -23.80 28.40
CA ASN A 691 -6.83 -22.67 29.20
C ASN A 691 -7.99 -21.96 29.93
N SER A 692 -9.17 -21.82 29.29
CA SER A 692 -10.33 -21.19 29.94
C SER A 692 -10.96 -22.10 31.00
N VAL A 693 -11.08 -23.39 30.71
CA VAL A 693 -11.69 -24.39 31.60
C VAL A 693 -10.81 -24.65 32.84
N SER A 694 -9.50 -24.45 32.74
CA SER A 694 -8.55 -24.63 33.86
C SER A 694 -8.93 -23.86 35.12
N GLU A 695 -9.45 -22.64 34.99
CA GLU A 695 -9.86 -21.82 36.13
C GLU A 695 -11.15 -22.35 36.76
N GLU A 696 -12.11 -22.79 35.95
CA GLU A 696 -13.36 -23.42 36.40
C GLU A 696 -13.10 -24.74 37.13
N VAL A 697 -12.20 -25.57 36.59
CA VAL A 697 -11.75 -26.82 37.23
C VAL A 697 -11.13 -26.54 38.58
N THR A 698 -10.28 -25.53 38.69
CA THR A 698 -9.63 -25.17 39.97
C THR A 698 -10.67 -24.83 41.02
N ARG A 699 -11.64 -23.96 40.69
CA ARG A 699 -12.74 -23.58 41.60
C ARG A 699 -13.60 -24.79 41.99
N LEU A 700 -13.87 -25.69 41.05
CA LEU A 700 -14.63 -26.92 41.29
C LEU A 700 -13.89 -27.89 42.22
N VAL A 701 -12.60 -28.14 41.99
CA VAL A 701 -11.75 -29.01 42.82
C VAL A 701 -11.68 -28.49 44.26
N GLU A 702 -11.45 -27.19 44.43
CA GLU A 702 -11.48 -26.56 45.75
C GLU A 702 -12.86 -26.67 46.41
N GLY A 703 -13.95 -26.44 45.66
CA GLY A 703 -15.33 -26.59 46.14
C GLY A 703 -15.64 -28.00 46.63
N LEU A 704 -15.28 -29.02 45.84
CA LEU A 704 -15.43 -30.44 46.18
C LEU A 704 -14.64 -30.79 47.45
N MET A 705 -13.40 -30.30 47.56
CA MET A 705 -12.56 -30.54 48.74
C MET A 705 -13.13 -29.89 50.01
N ARG A 706 -13.63 -28.67 49.92
CA ARG A 706 -14.31 -27.98 51.02
C ARG A 706 -15.58 -28.70 51.51
N ARG A 707 -16.16 -29.56 50.66
CA ARG A 707 -17.35 -30.37 50.97
C ARG A 707 -17.04 -31.87 51.14
N ALA A 708 -15.78 -32.22 51.42
CA ALA A 708 -15.33 -33.58 51.68
C ALA A 708 -15.59 -34.59 50.53
N MET A 709 -15.75 -34.12 49.29
CA MET A 709 -15.95 -34.94 48.09
C MET A 709 -14.62 -35.25 47.39
N ARG A 710 -13.64 -35.76 48.15
CA ARG A 710 -12.25 -35.93 47.69
C ARG A 710 -12.12 -36.75 46.40
N GLU A 711 -12.79 -37.88 46.30
CA GLU A 711 -12.64 -38.78 45.14
C GLU A 711 -13.11 -38.14 43.82
N ARG A 712 -14.15 -37.29 43.89
CA ARG A 712 -14.60 -36.50 42.73
C ARG A 712 -13.57 -35.42 42.38
N ALA A 713 -12.99 -34.76 43.39
CA ALA A 713 -11.98 -33.74 43.19
C ALA A 713 -10.73 -34.33 42.50
N VAL A 714 -10.25 -35.48 42.96
CA VAL A 714 -9.13 -36.22 42.35
C VAL A 714 -9.44 -36.62 40.91
N ALA A 715 -10.65 -37.11 40.64
CA ALA A 715 -11.04 -37.52 39.29
C ALA A 715 -10.99 -36.35 38.29
N VAL A 716 -11.58 -35.20 38.65
CA VAL A 716 -11.59 -34.00 37.78
C VAL A 716 -10.19 -33.42 37.61
N GLU A 717 -9.40 -33.34 38.68
CA GLU A 717 -8.04 -32.81 38.64
C GLU A 717 -7.11 -33.67 37.75
N ASN A 718 -7.19 -34.99 37.88
CA ASN A 718 -6.43 -35.91 37.04
C ASN A 718 -6.84 -35.81 35.58
N ALA A 719 -8.15 -35.77 35.29
CA ALA A 719 -8.64 -35.61 33.93
C ALA A 719 -8.14 -34.30 33.28
N MET A 720 -8.12 -33.20 34.03
CA MET A 720 -7.60 -31.93 33.53
C MET A 720 -6.09 -31.97 33.31
N ALA A 721 -5.33 -32.54 34.26
CA ALA A 721 -3.89 -32.69 34.10
C ALA A 721 -3.51 -33.54 32.89
N GLU A 722 -4.26 -34.61 32.61
CA GLU A 722 -4.07 -35.42 31.40
C GLU A 722 -4.33 -34.63 30.11
N VAL A 723 -5.40 -33.83 30.06
CA VAL A 723 -5.71 -32.98 28.88
C VAL A 723 -4.63 -31.92 28.67
N VAL A 724 -4.18 -31.24 29.73
CA VAL A 724 -3.12 -30.23 29.65
C VAL A 724 -1.81 -30.85 29.17
N GLU A 725 -1.47 -32.05 29.64
CA GLU A 725 -0.26 -32.76 29.19
C GLU A 725 -0.36 -33.18 27.71
N LEU A 726 -1.53 -33.65 27.26
CA LEU A 726 -1.78 -33.92 25.83
C LEU A 726 -1.68 -32.65 24.97
N CYS A 727 -2.17 -31.52 25.46
CA CYS A 727 -2.01 -30.22 24.79
C CYS A 727 -0.54 -29.80 24.69
N LYS A 728 0.25 -29.97 25.75
CA LYS A 728 1.69 -29.64 25.74
C LYS A 728 2.47 -30.52 24.77
N THR A 729 2.24 -31.83 24.83
CA THR A 729 2.97 -32.82 24.02
C THR A 729 2.64 -32.72 22.53
N CYS A 730 1.43 -32.29 22.16
CA CYS A 730 1.06 -32.16 20.75
C CYS A 730 1.59 -30.88 20.08
N ILE A 731 1.97 -29.83 20.82
CA ILE A 731 2.40 -28.55 20.23
C ILE A 731 3.57 -28.68 19.25
N PRO A 732 4.72 -29.29 19.62
CA PRO A 732 5.88 -29.37 18.73
C PRO A 732 5.54 -30.11 17.43
N GLU A 733 4.74 -31.18 17.55
CA GLU A 733 4.31 -31.99 16.42
C GLU A 733 3.32 -31.23 15.53
N VAL A 734 2.28 -30.62 16.09
CA VAL A 734 1.18 -29.99 15.35
C VAL A 734 1.63 -28.68 14.68
N PHE A 735 2.43 -27.86 15.36
CA PHE A 735 2.82 -26.53 14.89
C PHE A 735 4.25 -26.45 14.31
N GLN A 736 4.97 -27.59 14.21
CA GLN A 736 6.31 -27.69 13.60
C GLN A 736 7.31 -26.68 14.17
N VAL A 737 7.28 -26.49 15.49
CA VAL A 737 8.18 -25.58 16.20
C VAL A 737 9.61 -26.12 16.09
N LYS A 738 10.49 -25.44 15.35
CA LYS A 738 11.93 -25.80 15.34
C LYS A 738 12.50 -25.56 16.74
N PRO A 739 13.27 -26.51 17.31
CA PRO A 739 13.96 -26.27 18.58
C PRO A 739 14.92 -25.09 18.40
N THR A 740 14.76 -24.08 19.24
CA THR A 740 15.62 -22.89 19.27
C THR A 740 17.04 -23.33 19.65
N GLN A 741 17.95 -23.39 18.67
CA GLN A 741 19.38 -23.46 18.97
C GLN A 741 19.88 -22.08 19.37
N ALA A 742 20.72 -22.03 20.41
CA ALA A 742 21.37 -20.83 20.91
C ALA A 742 22.16 -20.11 19.80
N PRO A 743 22.33 -18.78 19.87
CA PRO A 743 22.93 -18.01 18.78
C PRO A 743 24.43 -18.30 18.72
N ASN A 744 24.84 -19.12 17.75
CA ASN A 744 26.23 -19.15 17.30
C ASN A 744 26.40 -18.14 16.16
N ALA A 745 27.36 -17.26 16.36
CA ALA A 745 27.90 -16.38 15.35
C ALA A 745 28.68 -17.18 14.28
N GLU A 746 28.77 -16.55 13.11
CA GLU A 746 29.64 -16.84 11.96
C GLU A 746 29.02 -17.54 10.73
N SER A 747 29.14 -16.83 9.60
CA SER A 747 29.03 -17.23 8.19
C SER A 747 27.64 -17.73 7.74
N GLY A 748 26.97 -17.16 6.74
CA GLY A 748 27.48 -16.51 5.53
C GLY A 748 27.32 -17.49 4.36
N GLU A 749 26.10 -17.65 3.84
CA GLU A 749 25.79 -18.10 2.48
C GLU A 749 24.26 -18.05 2.26
N VAL A 750 23.80 -17.08 1.48
CA VAL A 750 22.44 -17.05 0.92
C VAL A 750 22.58 -17.30 -0.58
N ASN A 751 22.30 -18.52 -1.00
CA ASN A 751 21.98 -18.81 -2.39
C ASN A 751 20.60 -18.21 -2.66
N GLY A 752 20.57 -17.13 -3.43
CA GLY A 752 19.37 -16.58 -4.02
C GLY A 752 19.05 -17.30 -5.32
N GLU A 753 17.94 -18.04 -5.33
CA GLU A 753 17.27 -18.47 -6.55
C GLU A 753 15.79 -18.05 -6.50
N ASP A 754 15.46 -17.15 -7.44
CA ASP A 754 14.20 -16.94 -8.15
C ASP A 754 12.91 -16.56 -7.39
N GLU A 755 12.74 -15.24 -7.16
CA GLU A 755 11.42 -14.60 -7.10
C GLU A 755 10.81 -14.50 -8.51
N ALA A 756 10.06 -15.51 -8.93
CA ALA A 756 9.22 -15.47 -10.12
C ALA A 756 7.72 -15.33 -9.75
N GLY A 757 7.18 -14.12 -9.94
CA GLY A 757 5.80 -13.83 -10.32
C GLY A 757 4.65 -14.33 -9.42
N ARG A 758 4.26 -13.54 -8.41
CA ARG A 758 3.00 -13.74 -7.67
C ARG A 758 1.78 -13.53 -8.59
N PRO A 759 0.90 -14.52 -8.79
CA PRO A 759 -0.33 -14.35 -9.59
C PRO A 759 -1.35 -13.48 -8.83
N THR A 760 -1.84 -12.40 -9.44
CA THR A 760 -2.74 -11.42 -8.81
C THR A 760 -4.23 -11.83 -8.84
N ALA A 761 -4.63 -12.87 -9.60
CA ALA A 761 -6.00 -13.38 -9.62
C ALA A 761 -6.11 -14.81 -10.17
N GLY A 762 -7.26 -15.47 -9.92
CA GLY A 762 -7.57 -16.83 -10.40
C GLY A 762 -7.27 -17.95 -9.39
N GLY A 763 -7.41 -19.21 -9.82
CA GLY A 763 -7.11 -20.39 -8.99
C GLY A 763 -5.63 -20.54 -8.65
N GLN A 764 -4.73 -19.97 -9.46
CA GLN A 764 -3.29 -19.90 -9.20
C GLN A 764 -2.94 -18.98 -8.03
N ALA A 765 -3.65 -17.86 -7.86
CA ALA A 765 -3.49 -16.99 -6.68
C ALA A 765 -3.97 -17.68 -5.40
N VAL A 766 -5.08 -18.43 -5.47
CA VAL A 766 -5.58 -19.22 -4.32
C VAL A 766 -4.66 -20.39 -3.99
N PHE A 767 -4.02 -20.99 -4.99
CA PHE A 767 -2.98 -22.01 -4.80
C PHE A 767 -1.71 -21.41 -4.18
N PHE A 768 -1.29 -20.22 -4.63
CA PHE A 768 -0.18 -19.48 -4.03
C PHE A 768 -0.51 -19.06 -2.60
N ASP A 769 -1.70 -18.52 -2.34
CA ASP A 769 -2.17 -18.16 -1.00
C ASP A 769 -2.34 -19.40 -0.10
N ALA A 770 -2.71 -20.57 -0.64
CA ALA A 770 -2.78 -21.82 0.12
C ALA A 770 -1.39 -22.43 0.40
N MET A 771 -0.42 -22.24 -0.52
CA MET A 771 0.98 -22.57 -0.28
C MET A 771 1.62 -21.61 0.74
N GLU A 772 1.42 -20.30 0.61
CA GLU A 772 1.86 -19.28 1.59
C GLU A 772 1.16 -19.44 2.95
N ALA A 773 -0.13 -19.77 2.99
CA ALA A 773 -0.85 -20.03 4.25
C ALA A 773 -0.40 -21.34 4.95
N ASN A 774 0.20 -22.26 4.19
CA ASN A 774 0.85 -23.46 4.74
C ASN A 774 2.32 -23.20 5.12
N GLN A 775 2.98 -22.20 4.52
CA GLN A 775 4.36 -21.80 4.81
C GLN A 775 4.47 -20.71 5.89
N THR A 776 3.40 -19.97 6.16
CA THR A 776 3.32 -19.05 7.29
C THR A 776 3.36 -19.85 8.58
N LYS A 777 4.52 -19.85 9.23
CA LYS A 777 4.75 -20.38 10.58
C LYS A 777 3.69 -19.77 11.51
N ARG A 778 2.67 -20.56 11.85
CA ARG A 778 1.67 -20.16 12.86
C ARG A 778 2.37 -20.17 14.21
N GLU A 779 2.29 -19.06 14.93
CA GLU A 779 2.80 -19.01 16.30
C GLU A 779 2.12 -20.11 17.13
N PRO A 780 2.88 -20.95 17.84
CA PRO A 780 2.31 -22.03 18.63
C PRO A 780 1.45 -21.45 19.77
N PRO A 781 0.21 -21.92 19.97
CA PRO A 781 -0.63 -21.46 21.07
C PRO A 781 0.00 -21.82 22.42
N VAL A 782 -0.06 -20.89 23.37
CA VAL A 782 0.51 -21.08 24.71
C VAL A 782 -0.44 -21.91 25.57
N VAL A 783 0.05 -23.04 26.09
CA VAL A 783 -0.67 -23.81 27.12
C VAL A 783 -0.32 -23.27 28.49
N LYS A 784 -1.31 -22.75 29.22
CA LYS A 784 -1.13 -22.31 30.61
C LYS A 784 -0.81 -23.53 31.49
N ALA A 785 0.10 -23.35 32.44
CA ALA A 785 0.37 -24.39 33.42
C ALA A 785 -0.84 -24.57 34.34
N PHE A 786 -1.29 -25.81 34.51
CA PHE A 786 -2.31 -26.17 35.50
C PHE A 786 -1.63 -26.58 36.80
N SER A 787 -1.89 -25.83 37.87
CA SER A 787 -1.40 -26.12 39.22
C SER A 787 -2.37 -27.06 39.93
N ARG A 788 -1.90 -28.24 40.32
CA ARG A 788 -2.68 -29.15 41.16
C ARG A 788 -2.79 -28.62 42.58
N LEU A 789 -3.91 -28.93 43.23
CA LEU A 789 -4.13 -28.66 44.63
C LEU A 789 -3.26 -29.61 45.47
N SER A 790 -2.31 -29.05 46.22
CA SER A 790 -1.36 -29.81 47.04
C SER A 790 -1.98 -30.82 48.03
N LEU A 791 -3.27 -30.66 48.35
CA LEU A 791 -4.02 -31.59 49.22
C LEU A 791 -4.37 -32.93 48.54
N LEU A 792 -4.23 -33.01 47.21
CA LEU A 792 -4.66 -34.16 46.40
C LEU A 792 -3.50 -35.02 45.87
N GLY A 793 -2.25 -34.58 46.05
CA GLY A 793 -1.04 -35.29 45.60
C GLY A 793 -0.26 -34.47 44.58
#